data_AF-A0A101MBH1-F1
#
_entry.id   AF-A0A101MBH1-F1
#
_cell.length_a   1.000
_cell.length_b   1.000
_cell.length_c   1.000
_cell.angle_alpha   90.00
_cell.angle_beta   90.00
_cell.angle_gamma   90.00
#
_symmetry.space_group_name_H-M   'P 1'
#
loop_
_entity.id
_entity.type
_entity.pdbx_description
1 polymer ?
#
loop_
_entity_poly.entity_id
_entity_poly.type
_entity_poly.pdbx_seq_one_letter_code
_entity_poly.pdbx_strand_id
1 'polypeptide(L)'
;MLPKKVAIIGAGPSGLVTAKTLLHNFPRGTFSPIIFDSQDKVGGLWSSHHHSFNQVNTPPVTLDPRMRTNLSRFTVAFSDLAWESVIPDADVPVFPQARQVGEYLAYYTERYIPTRVLRLGCRVVKTIRKVEDGGDPKWNVQWVRESTQKAQSEHGLPDDGVSSEDFDLVVIASGYFAQQYVPDIPGLKQFQSQGQIIHSSSLHYEREQPSFNETKDVNGQVVVIGGSMSGVEAASAVALRRSSSTLSTHRIPYPQETKVHHIHSRPFWTLPTYLPHESPDGSPSFLPLDLAMYDLGRRPPGPIDYTLGPIPEEKAVKTSSYFHSLLGSDYEKYAHMDSPHGAEESRTQPPWVAIGNDYAEFVRYGAIQTSMGRVTSVNSNPDTRQASVQYEGPDGVTKTIENVTTIVMATGFTPYKSLSLLPDEVLTTLEYSKTDPFSPLILDKGGTVRSEIPDVGFVGFYRGPYWGVMEMQARFLGKMWSENNGALCKTDDQKQSLRSLRLAHPDLARGQFPMGDYVGLMESFAKDLDISRSALESGNGRSGPAVPARYTFGDTHTPGRESEPGKTLGVLRDALVPGHETAQTAAASAIFRALHGTWKSSQTAGTTRCEASGTLAFYPRYPTGTAYDREYVCVEMDVGSAGREQCLQDNVRFIMRLAEVKFELATSRIEIWSSGLADRLSADQLIQVWELTPLCQGRKEGEPISGQYVISAKSVDSGSGIEYLYTFHFKGVSILSWECIETGDWEGKREPTSYFYTRD
;
A
#
# COMPACT_ATOMS: atom_id res chain seq x y z
N MET A 1 -45.07 1.04 0.28
CA MET A 1 -44.47 1.66 -0.92
C MET A 1 -43.69 0.60 -1.68
N LEU A 2 -43.61 0.69 -3.00
CA LEU A 2 -42.73 -0.19 -3.79
C LEU A 2 -41.26 0.11 -3.42
N PRO A 3 -40.36 -0.88 -3.44
CA PRO A 3 -38.94 -0.66 -3.16
C PRO A 3 -38.34 0.33 -4.17
N LYS A 4 -37.55 1.29 -3.68
CA LYS A 4 -36.77 2.19 -4.54
C LYS A 4 -35.69 1.38 -5.26
N LYS A 5 -35.70 1.41 -6.59
CA LYS A 5 -34.78 0.67 -7.43
C LYS A 5 -33.50 1.45 -7.63
N VAL A 6 -32.37 0.83 -7.31
CA VAL A 6 -31.06 1.51 -7.27
C VAL A 6 -30.10 0.84 -8.24
N ALA A 7 -29.59 1.59 -9.22
CA ALA A 7 -28.50 1.11 -10.07
C ALA A 7 -27.16 1.42 -9.43
N ILE A 8 -26.34 0.40 -9.19
CA ILE A 8 -25.00 0.52 -8.64
C ILE A 8 -24.01 0.19 -9.76
N ILE A 9 -23.15 1.15 -10.13
CA ILE A 9 -22.20 0.99 -11.24
C ILE A 9 -20.84 0.61 -10.66
N GLY A 10 -20.44 -0.64 -10.80
CA GLY A 10 -19.21 -1.25 -10.29
C GLY A 10 -19.49 -2.35 -9.25
N ALA A 11 -18.82 -3.49 -9.37
CA ALA A 11 -18.85 -4.65 -8.48
C ALA A 11 -17.53 -4.83 -7.70
N GLY A 12 -16.77 -3.75 -7.53
CA GLY A 12 -15.65 -3.68 -6.58
C GLY A 12 -16.12 -3.49 -5.12
N PRO A 13 -15.19 -3.30 -4.16
CA PRO A 13 -15.53 -3.15 -2.73
C PRO A 13 -16.67 -2.16 -2.47
N SER A 14 -16.63 -1.00 -3.14
CA SER A 14 -17.62 0.08 -2.98
C SER A 14 -19.03 -0.33 -3.41
N GLY A 15 -19.15 -1.05 -4.53
CA GLY A 15 -20.45 -1.49 -5.03
C GLY A 15 -21.04 -2.63 -4.20
N LEU A 16 -20.19 -3.58 -3.79
CA LEU A 16 -20.59 -4.72 -2.97
C LEU A 16 -21.07 -4.26 -1.60
N VAL A 17 -20.33 -3.39 -0.91
CA VAL A 17 -20.77 -2.85 0.39
C VAL A 17 -22.04 -2.02 0.25
N THR A 18 -22.19 -1.26 -0.85
CA THR A 18 -23.43 -0.52 -1.12
C THR A 18 -24.63 -1.45 -1.26
N ALA A 19 -24.53 -2.48 -2.09
CA ALA A 19 -25.63 -3.43 -2.27
C ALA A 19 -25.96 -4.16 -0.97
N LYS A 20 -24.95 -4.66 -0.25
CA LYS A 20 -25.14 -5.27 1.06
C LYS A 20 -25.89 -4.33 2.00
N THR A 21 -25.44 -3.07 2.09
CA THR A 21 -26.03 -2.09 3.00
C THR A 21 -27.50 -1.81 2.66
N LEU A 22 -27.82 -1.58 1.38
CA LEU A 22 -29.19 -1.34 0.94
C LEU A 22 -30.11 -2.56 1.13
N LEU A 23 -29.57 -3.78 1.04
CA LEU A 23 -30.32 -5.02 1.22
C LEU A 23 -30.60 -5.35 2.70
N HIS A 24 -29.64 -5.09 3.59
CA HIS A 24 -29.65 -5.66 4.95
C HIS A 24 -29.72 -4.64 6.08
N ASN A 25 -29.31 -3.39 5.87
CA ASN A 25 -29.27 -2.39 6.94
C ASN A 25 -30.53 -1.51 7.03
N PHE A 26 -31.51 -1.71 6.15
CA PHE A 26 -32.77 -0.97 6.11
C PHE A 26 -33.96 -1.93 6.09
N PRO A 27 -35.18 -1.49 6.46
CA PRO A 27 -36.36 -2.35 6.45
C PRO A 27 -36.53 -3.07 5.11
N ARG A 28 -36.83 -4.37 5.18
CA ARG A 28 -36.96 -5.21 3.98
C ARG A 28 -37.98 -4.60 3.01
N GLY A 29 -37.58 -4.45 1.74
CA GLY A 29 -38.42 -3.82 0.72
C GLY A 29 -38.30 -2.30 0.64
N THR A 30 -37.37 -1.68 1.36
CA THR A 30 -37.03 -0.25 1.16
C THR A 30 -36.33 -0.03 -0.19
N PHE A 31 -35.36 -0.89 -0.51
CA PHE A 31 -34.54 -0.79 -1.72
C PHE A 31 -34.54 -2.08 -2.55
N SER A 32 -34.34 -1.93 -3.85
CA SER A 32 -34.09 -3.01 -4.81
C SER A 32 -32.82 -2.67 -5.62
N PRO A 33 -31.62 -2.95 -5.08
CA PRO A 33 -30.37 -2.64 -5.77
C PRO A 33 -30.09 -3.64 -6.90
N ILE A 34 -29.43 -3.15 -7.95
CA ILE A 34 -28.85 -3.92 -9.05
C ILE A 34 -27.44 -3.40 -9.31
N ILE A 35 -26.44 -4.27 -9.24
CA ILE A 35 -25.05 -3.96 -9.58
C ILE A 35 -24.80 -4.27 -11.06
N PHE A 36 -24.13 -3.36 -11.75
CA PHE A 36 -23.58 -3.55 -13.09
C PHE A 36 -22.05 -3.51 -13.04
N ASP A 37 -21.37 -4.46 -13.67
CA ASP A 37 -19.91 -4.39 -13.87
C ASP A 37 -19.53 -4.91 -15.26
N SER A 38 -18.51 -4.30 -15.86
CA SER A 38 -17.92 -4.75 -17.12
C SER A 38 -17.24 -6.13 -17.00
N GLN A 39 -16.64 -6.43 -15.85
CA GLN A 39 -16.00 -7.72 -15.58
C GLN A 39 -17.04 -8.80 -15.31
N ASP A 40 -16.71 -10.04 -15.64
CA ASP A 40 -17.54 -11.23 -15.40
C ASP A 40 -17.49 -11.73 -13.94
N LYS A 41 -16.63 -11.12 -13.11
CA LYS A 41 -16.44 -11.43 -11.69
C LYS A 41 -16.49 -10.18 -10.83
N VAL A 42 -16.83 -10.37 -9.55
CA VAL A 42 -16.77 -9.32 -8.53
C VAL A 42 -15.34 -9.06 -8.07
N GLY A 43 -15.13 -7.93 -7.39
CA GLY A 43 -13.84 -7.56 -6.79
C GLY A 43 -13.19 -6.35 -7.45
N GLY A 44 -13.59 -6.01 -8.68
CA GLY A 44 -13.04 -4.88 -9.43
C GLY A 44 -11.53 -5.00 -9.58
N LEU A 45 -10.78 -4.00 -9.09
CA LEU A 45 -9.31 -4.01 -9.10
C LEU A 45 -8.69 -5.21 -8.35
N TRP A 46 -9.41 -5.76 -7.37
CA TRP A 46 -8.95 -6.86 -6.53
C TRP A 46 -9.41 -8.23 -7.01
N SER A 47 -10.01 -8.33 -8.20
CA SER A 47 -10.48 -9.61 -8.73
C SER A 47 -9.34 -10.64 -8.80
N SER A 48 -9.62 -11.89 -8.41
CA SER A 48 -8.64 -12.97 -8.36
C SER A 48 -8.24 -13.52 -9.73
N HIS A 49 -8.84 -13.03 -10.82
CA HIS A 49 -8.58 -13.52 -12.18
C HIS A 49 -7.45 -12.78 -12.89
N HIS A 50 -6.50 -13.56 -13.39
CA HIS A 50 -5.53 -13.10 -14.37
C HIS A 50 -6.21 -12.91 -15.73
N HIS A 51 -6.32 -11.68 -16.21
CA HIS A 51 -6.68 -11.43 -17.60
C HIS A 51 -5.58 -12.00 -18.50
N SER A 52 -5.94 -12.93 -19.38
CA SER A 52 -5.03 -13.39 -20.43
C SER A 52 -4.80 -12.26 -21.43
N PHE A 53 -3.53 -12.05 -21.83
CA PHE A 53 -3.13 -11.10 -22.89
C PHE A 53 -3.74 -11.50 -24.23
N ASN A 54 -5.00 -11.14 -24.52
CA ASN A 54 -5.61 -11.39 -25.82
C ASN A 54 -6.67 -10.34 -26.20
N GLN A 55 -6.45 -9.06 -25.86
CA GLN A 55 -7.25 -7.99 -26.44
C GLN A 55 -6.37 -6.82 -26.89
N VAL A 56 -6.48 -6.51 -28.19
CA VAL A 56 -5.75 -5.48 -28.96
C VAL A 56 -6.20 -4.05 -28.60
N ASN A 57 -6.98 -3.87 -27.54
CA ASN A 57 -7.39 -2.56 -27.02
C ASN A 57 -7.05 -2.51 -25.53
N THR A 58 -6.23 -1.53 -25.15
CA THR A 58 -5.81 -1.13 -23.79
C THR A 58 -5.90 -2.22 -22.71
N PRO A 59 -4.77 -2.79 -22.23
CA PRO A 59 -4.82 -3.85 -21.24
C PRO A 59 -5.62 -3.40 -20.01
N PRO A 60 -6.48 -4.28 -19.43
CA PRO A 60 -7.26 -3.95 -18.25
C PRO A 60 -6.34 -3.49 -17.11
N VAL A 61 -6.86 -2.63 -16.23
CA VAL A 61 -6.12 -2.24 -15.02
C VAL A 61 -6.05 -3.45 -14.10
N THR A 62 -4.86 -4.02 -13.94
CA THR A 62 -4.61 -5.22 -13.14
C THR A 62 -3.64 -4.94 -12.00
N LEU A 63 -3.76 -5.73 -10.93
CA LEU A 63 -2.77 -5.80 -9.85
C LEU A 63 -1.98 -7.10 -9.96
N ASP A 64 -0.73 -7.12 -9.50
CA ASP A 64 -0.04 -8.38 -9.22
C ASP A 64 -0.82 -9.12 -8.13
N PRO A 65 -1.31 -10.34 -8.35
CA PRO A 65 -2.07 -11.07 -7.35
C PRO A 65 -1.29 -11.38 -6.07
N ARG A 66 0.05 -11.32 -6.13
CA ARG A 66 0.96 -11.48 -4.97
C ARG A 66 1.28 -10.17 -4.25
N MET A 67 0.92 -9.02 -4.82
CA MET A 67 1.15 -7.72 -4.16
C MET A 67 0.37 -7.67 -2.86
N ARG A 68 1.01 -7.21 -1.79
CA ARG A 68 0.39 -7.04 -0.47
C ARG A 68 -0.34 -5.71 -0.37
N THR A 69 -1.37 -5.67 0.47
CA THR A 69 -2.03 -4.41 0.82
C THR A 69 -1.07 -3.51 1.59
N ASN A 70 -1.15 -2.21 1.35
CA ASN A 70 -0.41 -1.22 2.13
C ASN A 70 -0.96 -1.03 3.55
N LEU A 71 -2.23 -1.38 3.77
CA LEU A 71 -2.90 -1.29 5.06
C LEU A 71 -3.19 -2.69 5.61
N SER A 72 -3.31 -2.80 6.94
CA SER A 72 -3.55 -4.08 7.58
C SER A 72 -4.95 -4.62 7.28
N ARG A 73 -5.12 -5.92 7.47
CA ARG A 73 -6.40 -6.64 7.37
C ARG A 73 -7.50 -6.05 8.26
N PHE A 74 -7.16 -5.28 9.29
CA PHE A 74 -8.14 -4.65 10.17
C PHE A 74 -8.83 -3.44 9.53
N THR A 75 -8.17 -2.74 8.60
CA THR A 75 -8.77 -1.61 7.88
C THR A 75 -9.12 -1.95 6.42
N VAL A 76 -8.50 -3.00 5.87
CA VAL A 76 -8.92 -3.67 4.62
C VAL A 76 -9.94 -4.76 4.95
N ALA A 77 -11.07 -4.36 5.52
CA ALA A 77 -12.18 -5.24 5.85
C ALA A 77 -13.47 -4.41 5.96
N PHE A 78 -14.62 -5.08 5.84
CA PHE A 78 -15.91 -4.52 6.24
C PHE A 78 -16.22 -4.86 7.69
N SER A 79 -17.02 -4.03 8.35
CA SER A 79 -17.30 -4.16 9.79
C SER A 79 -17.92 -5.49 10.19
N ASP A 80 -18.54 -6.20 9.26
CA ASP A 80 -19.39 -7.38 9.46
C ASP A 80 -18.88 -8.64 8.74
N LEU A 81 -17.60 -8.69 8.37
CA LEU A 81 -16.95 -9.92 7.92
C LEU A 81 -15.49 -9.95 8.39
N ALA A 82 -15.20 -10.85 9.33
CA ALA A 82 -13.85 -11.08 9.82
C ALA A 82 -13.02 -11.88 8.79
N TRP A 83 -11.73 -11.59 8.69
CA TRP A 83 -10.81 -12.35 7.82
C TRP A 83 -10.67 -13.82 8.25
N GLU A 84 -10.77 -14.07 9.55
CA GLU A 84 -10.77 -15.41 10.16
C GLU A 84 -11.96 -16.26 9.68
N SER A 85 -13.04 -15.63 9.23
CA SER A 85 -14.20 -16.33 8.65
C SER A 85 -14.03 -16.65 7.16
N VAL A 86 -13.03 -16.06 6.50
CA VAL A 86 -12.76 -16.21 5.05
C VAL A 86 -11.62 -17.21 4.83
N ILE A 87 -10.55 -17.11 5.63
CA ILE A 87 -9.38 -17.98 5.55
C ILE A 87 -9.38 -18.87 6.81
N PRO A 88 -10.09 -20.01 6.80
CA PRO A 88 -10.13 -20.93 7.93
C PRO A 88 -8.79 -21.66 8.11
N ASP A 89 -8.48 -22.01 9.35
CA ASP A 89 -7.39 -22.94 9.73
C ASP A 89 -5.97 -22.54 9.28
N ALA A 90 -5.74 -21.25 8.97
CA ALA A 90 -4.44 -20.70 8.64
C ALA A 90 -4.14 -19.40 9.41
N ASP A 91 -2.86 -19.13 9.62
CA ASP A 91 -2.40 -17.85 10.16
C ASP A 91 -2.68 -16.73 9.14
N VAL A 92 -3.63 -15.85 9.47
CA VAL A 92 -4.13 -14.82 8.54
C VAL A 92 -3.09 -13.72 8.39
N PRO A 93 -2.57 -13.44 7.17
CA PRO A 93 -1.54 -12.44 6.98
C PRO A 93 -2.03 -11.05 7.40
N VAL A 94 -1.21 -10.34 8.18
CA VAL A 94 -1.50 -8.95 8.62
C VAL A 94 -1.73 -8.03 7.42
N PHE A 95 -0.98 -8.22 6.33
CA PHE A 95 -1.12 -7.53 5.06
C PHE A 95 -1.48 -8.55 3.95
N PRO A 96 -2.77 -8.79 3.69
CA PRO A 96 -3.21 -9.77 2.70
C PRO A 96 -2.69 -9.46 1.30
N GLN A 97 -2.48 -10.51 0.50
CA GLN A 97 -2.17 -10.38 -0.92
C GLN A 97 -3.42 -9.99 -1.71
N ALA A 98 -3.25 -9.36 -2.87
CA ALA A 98 -4.35 -8.91 -3.72
C ALA A 98 -5.31 -10.06 -4.08
N ARG A 99 -4.80 -11.27 -4.34
CA ARG A 99 -5.63 -12.46 -4.55
C ARG A 99 -6.53 -12.80 -3.36
N GLN A 100 -6.02 -12.66 -2.13
CA GLN A 100 -6.75 -12.95 -0.90
C GLN A 100 -7.82 -11.89 -0.63
N VAL A 101 -7.57 -10.64 -1.02
CA VAL A 101 -8.60 -9.58 -1.02
C VAL A 101 -9.71 -9.90 -2.02
N GLY A 102 -9.38 -10.42 -3.20
CA GLY A 102 -10.36 -10.94 -4.16
C GLY A 102 -11.22 -12.07 -3.59
N GLU A 103 -10.59 -13.03 -2.92
CA GLU A 103 -11.28 -14.13 -2.22
C GLU A 103 -12.21 -13.60 -1.11
N TYR A 104 -11.76 -12.62 -0.31
CA TYR A 104 -12.58 -11.94 0.70
C TYR A 104 -13.84 -11.30 0.09
N LEU A 105 -13.70 -10.59 -1.03
CA LEU A 105 -14.82 -9.92 -1.71
C LEU A 105 -15.78 -10.92 -2.36
N ALA A 106 -15.26 -12.02 -2.90
CA ALA A 106 -16.08 -13.11 -3.42
C ALA A 106 -16.90 -13.76 -2.30
N TYR A 107 -16.28 -14.08 -1.16
CA TYR A 107 -16.97 -14.63 0.01
C TYR A 107 -18.02 -13.65 0.58
N TYR A 108 -17.69 -12.36 0.66
CA TYR A 108 -18.62 -11.31 1.08
C TYR A 108 -19.86 -11.26 0.16
N THR A 109 -19.63 -11.38 -1.15
CA THR A 109 -20.70 -11.42 -2.15
C THR A 109 -21.59 -12.63 -1.98
N GLU A 110 -21.01 -13.83 -1.86
CA GLU A 110 -21.76 -15.08 -1.66
C GLU A 110 -22.62 -15.02 -0.39
N ARG A 111 -22.06 -14.48 0.70
CA ARG A 111 -22.73 -14.37 1.99
C ARG A 111 -23.91 -13.40 1.98
N TYR A 112 -23.79 -12.27 1.30
CA TYR A 112 -24.72 -11.15 1.48
C TYR A 112 -25.51 -10.73 0.23
N ILE A 113 -25.06 -11.04 -0.99
CA ILE A 113 -25.62 -10.48 -2.22
C ILE A 113 -26.21 -11.59 -3.09
N PRO A 114 -27.55 -11.66 -3.23
CA PRO A 114 -28.20 -12.63 -4.10
C PRO A 114 -27.77 -12.45 -5.57
N THR A 115 -27.56 -13.55 -6.29
CA THR A 115 -27.11 -13.52 -7.71
C THR A 115 -27.97 -12.63 -8.60
N ARG A 116 -29.28 -12.53 -8.36
CA ARG A 116 -30.19 -11.66 -9.14
C ARG A 116 -29.88 -10.16 -9.05
N VAL A 117 -29.12 -9.73 -8.04
CA VAL A 117 -28.65 -8.36 -7.86
C VAL A 117 -27.46 -8.07 -8.79
N LEU A 118 -26.74 -9.10 -9.26
CA LEU A 118 -25.50 -8.95 -10.01
C LEU A 118 -25.75 -9.05 -11.52
N ARG A 119 -25.34 -8.02 -12.25
CA ARG A 119 -25.23 -8.00 -13.73
C ARG A 119 -23.77 -7.82 -14.10
N LEU A 120 -23.02 -8.91 -13.98
CA LEU A 120 -21.62 -9.00 -14.38
C LEU A 120 -21.51 -9.13 -15.91
N GLY A 121 -20.37 -8.77 -16.48
CA GLY A 121 -20.17 -8.70 -17.93
C GLY A 121 -21.05 -7.67 -18.64
N CYS A 122 -21.69 -6.76 -17.88
CA CYS A 122 -22.61 -5.73 -18.35
C CYS A 122 -22.00 -4.35 -18.12
N ARG A 123 -21.30 -3.83 -19.12
CA ARG A 123 -20.66 -2.52 -19.04
C ARG A 123 -21.68 -1.42 -19.27
N VAL A 124 -21.91 -0.58 -18.26
CA VAL A 124 -22.71 0.64 -18.41
C VAL A 124 -21.99 1.60 -19.36
N VAL A 125 -22.72 2.06 -20.37
CA VAL A 125 -22.19 2.96 -21.42
C VAL A 125 -22.73 4.38 -21.28
N LYS A 126 -23.92 4.56 -20.70
CA LYS A 126 -24.58 5.86 -20.58
C LYS A 126 -25.65 5.84 -19.49
N THR A 127 -25.81 6.95 -18.80
CA THR A 127 -26.98 7.22 -17.96
C THR A 127 -27.68 8.49 -18.42
N ILE A 128 -29.01 8.51 -18.27
CA ILE A 128 -29.87 9.65 -18.64
C ILE A 128 -30.75 9.94 -17.45
N ARG A 129 -30.67 11.17 -16.92
CA ARG A 129 -31.55 11.66 -15.86
C ARG A 129 -32.78 12.28 -16.50
N LYS A 130 -33.96 11.74 -16.18
CA LYS A 130 -35.27 12.22 -16.65
C LYS A 130 -35.95 12.93 -15.50
N VAL A 131 -36.28 14.21 -15.68
CA VAL A 131 -37.04 15.01 -14.72
C VAL A 131 -38.37 15.35 -15.38
N GLU A 132 -39.45 14.75 -14.90
CA GLU A 132 -40.81 15.06 -15.36
C GLU A 132 -41.42 16.14 -14.47
N ASP A 133 -42.27 17.00 -15.04
CA ASP A 133 -42.93 18.08 -14.30
C ASP A 133 -43.77 17.52 -13.14
N GLY A 134 -43.35 17.82 -11.90
CA GLY A 134 -44.04 17.40 -10.67
C GLY A 134 -43.77 15.96 -10.21
N GLY A 135 -42.86 15.23 -10.87
CA GLY A 135 -42.45 13.86 -10.50
C GLY A 135 -41.05 13.77 -9.88
N ASP A 136 -40.79 12.67 -9.16
CA ASP A 136 -39.42 12.34 -8.72
C ASP A 136 -38.54 12.01 -9.94
N PRO A 137 -37.27 12.44 -9.97
CA PRO A 137 -36.37 12.14 -11.08
C PRO A 137 -36.20 10.62 -11.25
N LYS A 138 -36.04 10.18 -12.51
CA LYS A 138 -35.76 8.80 -12.89
C LYS A 138 -34.47 8.71 -13.69
N TRP A 139 -33.81 7.57 -13.63
CA TRP A 139 -32.56 7.31 -14.34
C TRP A 139 -32.72 6.17 -15.32
N ASN A 140 -32.55 6.43 -16.61
CA ASN A 140 -32.36 5.37 -17.59
C ASN A 140 -30.88 4.97 -17.62
N VAL A 141 -30.58 3.73 -17.30
CA VAL A 141 -29.23 3.17 -17.33
C VAL A 141 -29.10 2.28 -18.55
N GLN A 142 -28.11 2.55 -19.40
CA GLN A 142 -27.85 1.82 -20.64
C GLN A 142 -26.54 1.04 -20.53
N TRP A 143 -26.55 -0.23 -20.93
CA TRP A 143 -25.37 -1.10 -20.85
C TRP A 143 -25.28 -2.04 -22.05
N VAL A 144 -24.06 -2.54 -22.29
CA VAL A 144 -23.76 -3.56 -23.29
C VAL A 144 -23.20 -4.81 -22.61
N ARG A 145 -23.47 -6.00 -23.16
CA ARG A 145 -22.82 -7.24 -22.71
C ARG A 145 -21.48 -7.42 -23.42
N GLU A 146 -20.41 -7.65 -22.67
CA GLU A 146 -19.07 -7.80 -23.29
C GLU A 146 -18.91 -9.11 -24.07
N SER A 147 -19.73 -10.13 -23.79
CA SER A 147 -19.70 -11.43 -24.49
C SER A 147 -20.30 -11.44 -25.90
N THR A 148 -20.90 -10.34 -26.37
CA THR A 148 -21.64 -10.28 -27.65
C THR A 148 -20.90 -9.67 -28.84
N GLN A 149 -19.59 -9.40 -28.74
CA GLN A 149 -18.80 -9.13 -29.95
C GLN A 149 -18.47 -10.43 -30.69
N LYS A 150 -19.42 -10.89 -31.54
CA LYS A 150 -19.32 -11.84 -32.68
C LYS A 150 -20.46 -12.88 -32.73
N ALA A 151 -21.71 -12.44 -32.68
CA ALA A 151 -22.75 -13.12 -33.43
C ALA A 151 -23.25 -12.14 -34.49
N GLN A 152 -22.74 -12.26 -35.72
CA GLN A 152 -23.40 -11.65 -36.86
C GLN A 152 -24.81 -12.27 -36.91
N SER A 153 -25.84 -11.45 -36.70
CA SER A 153 -27.21 -11.88 -36.93
C SER A 153 -27.39 -12.05 -38.44
N GLU A 154 -27.73 -13.27 -38.89
CA GLU A 154 -28.06 -13.57 -40.29
C GLU A 154 -29.39 -12.93 -40.76
N HIS A 155 -30.04 -12.13 -39.91
CA HIS A 155 -31.31 -11.47 -40.23
C HIS A 155 -31.30 -9.98 -39.83
N GLY A 156 -30.68 -9.16 -40.67
CA GLY A 156 -31.27 -7.95 -41.27
C GLY A 156 -31.86 -6.82 -40.42
N LEU A 157 -31.69 -6.78 -39.09
CA LEU A 157 -32.03 -5.63 -38.25
C LEU A 157 -30.84 -5.29 -37.32
N PRO A 158 -30.35 -4.04 -37.30
CA PRO A 158 -29.30 -3.63 -36.38
C PRO A 158 -29.92 -3.47 -34.98
N ASP A 159 -29.88 -4.53 -34.18
CA ASP A 159 -29.91 -4.40 -32.72
C ASP A 159 -28.53 -3.83 -32.33
N ASP A 160 -28.49 -2.61 -31.80
CA ASP A 160 -27.25 -1.97 -31.36
C ASP A 160 -26.62 -2.67 -30.13
N GLY A 161 -27.30 -3.71 -29.61
CA GLY A 161 -26.84 -4.55 -28.50
C GLY A 161 -26.85 -3.81 -27.16
N VAL A 162 -27.53 -2.66 -27.10
CA VAL A 162 -27.63 -1.80 -25.92
C VAL A 162 -28.93 -2.14 -25.18
N SER A 163 -28.79 -2.71 -23.99
CA SER A 163 -29.91 -2.89 -23.07
C SER A 163 -30.12 -1.62 -22.25
N SER A 164 -31.36 -1.33 -21.84
CA SER A 164 -31.66 -0.21 -20.95
C SER A 164 -32.77 -0.51 -19.95
N GLU A 165 -32.74 0.19 -18.82
CA GLU A 165 -33.74 0.05 -17.76
C GLU A 165 -33.82 1.32 -16.90
N ASP A 166 -35.01 1.65 -16.42
CA ASP A 166 -35.23 2.80 -15.55
C ASP A 166 -35.06 2.43 -14.07
N PHE A 167 -34.47 3.36 -13.31
CA PHE A 167 -34.15 3.30 -11.88
C PHE A 167 -34.58 4.59 -11.17
N ASP A 168 -34.78 4.51 -9.86
CA ASP A 168 -35.08 5.68 -9.02
C ASP A 168 -33.80 6.43 -8.62
N LEU A 169 -32.72 5.68 -8.41
CA LEU A 169 -31.47 6.18 -7.84
C LEU A 169 -30.28 5.55 -8.55
N VAL A 170 -29.16 6.28 -8.64
CA VAL A 170 -27.90 5.78 -9.19
C VAL A 170 -26.77 5.95 -8.17
N VAL A 171 -25.92 4.93 -8.03
CA VAL A 171 -24.68 4.98 -7.25
C VAL A 171 -23.49 4.78 -8.18
N ILE A 172 -22.57 5.74 -8.19
CA ILE A 172 -21.28 5.63 -8.86
C ILE A 172 -20.30 4.96 -7.89
N ALA A 173 -20.02 3.68 -8.16
CA ALA A 173 -19.11 2.82 -7.39
C ALA A 173 -18.01 2.23 -8.29
N SER A 174 -17.75 2.84 -9.46
CA SER A 174 -16.85 2.33 -10.49
C SER A 174 -15.37 2.62 -10.19
N GLY A 175 -15.09 3.25 -9.04
CA GLY A 175 -13.75 3.57 -8.56
C GLY A 175 -13.09 4.76 -9.26
N TYR A 176 -12.05 5.28 -8.60
CA TYR A 176 -11.30 6.46 -9.02
C TYR A 176 -10.19 6.16 -10.04
N PHE A 177 -9.60 4.97 -9.98
CA PHE A 177 -8.44 4.60 -10.79
C PHE A 177 -8.87 3.93 -12.12
N ALA A 178 -9.59 4.68 -12.95
CA ALA A 178 -10.32 4.12 -14.08
C ALA A 178 -9.48 3.87 -15.35
N GLN A 179 -8.45 4.69 -15.58
CA GLN A 179 -7.61 4.63 -16.77
C GLN A 179 -6.16 5.00 -16.45
N GLN A 180 -5.19 4.21 -16.92
CA GLN A 180 -3.76 4.50 -16.77
C GLN A 180 -3.44 5.91 -17.30
N TYR A 181 -2.65 6.67 -16.56
CA TYR A 181 -2.21 7.99 -16.97
C TYR A 181 -0.79 7.91 -17.50
N VAL A 182 -0.59 8.20 -18.78
CA VAL A 182 0.73 8.37 -19.39
C VAL A 182 0.81 9.81 -19.90
N PRO A 183 1.67 10.67 -19.31
CA PRO A 183 1.82 12.05 -19.76
C PRO A 183 2.37 12.12 -21.19
N ASP A 184 2.01 13.17 -21.92
CA ASP A 184 2.55 13.43 -23.26
C ASP A 184 3.94 14.05 -23.13
N ILE A 185 4.96 13.19 -23.03
CA ILE A 185 6.37 13.59 -22.97
C ILE A 185 6.94 13.55 -24.40
N PRO A 186 7.56 14.64 -24.89
CA PRO A 186 8.24 14.67 -26.18
C PRO A 186 9.19 13.47 -26.37
N GLY A 187 9.03 12.76 -27.50
CA GLY A 187 9.84 11.59 -27.88
C GLY A 187 9.47 10.25 -27.21
N LEU A 188 8.61 10.26 -26.18
CA LEU A 188 8.19 9.03 -25.48
C LEU A 188 7.49 8.02 -26.42
N LYS A 189 6.56 8.51 -27.26
CA LYS A 189 5.85 7.65 -28.25
C LYS A 189 6.80 7.03 -29.28
N GLN A 190 7.85 7.75 -29.67
CA GLN A 190 8.86 7.24 -30.60
C GLN A 190 9.64 6.10 -29.95
N PHE A 191 10.09 6.30 -28.71
CA PHE A 191 10.81 5.28 -27.94
C PHE A 191 9.96 4.01 -27.72
N GLN A 192 8.63 4.11 -27.62
CA GLN A 192 7.74 2.95 -27.48
C GLN A 192 7.92 1.88 -28.58
N SER A 193 8.33 2.29 -29.79
CA SER A 193 8.56 1.39 -30.91
C SER A 193 9.98 0.77 -30.94
N GLN A 194 10.88 1.24 -30.08
CA GLN A 194 12.32 0.96 -30.13
C GLN A 194 12.85 0.34 -28.83
N GLY A 195 12.43 0.87 -27.68
CA GLY A 195 12.70 0.34 -26.35
C GLY A 195 11.40 0.02 -25.61
N GLN A 196 11.49 -0.04 -24.28
CA GLN A 196 10.40 -0.56 -23.46
C GLN A 196 9.79 0.52 -22.56
N ILE A 197 8.47 0.74 -22.69
CA ILE A 197 7.70 1.64 -21.82
C ILE A 197 6.59 0.84 -21.17
N ILE A 198 6.55 0.87 -19.84
CA ILE A 198 5.67 0.00 -19.05
C ILE A 198 4.96 0.86 -18.02
N HIS A 199 3.64 0.71 -17.94
CA HIS A 199 2.92 1.29 -16.80
C HIS A 199 3.09 0.39 -15.57
N SER A 200 3.25 0.98 -14.38
CA SER A 200 3.55 0.24 -13.14
C SER A 200 2.58 -0.92 -12.84
N SER A 201 1.31 -0.80 -13.23
CA SER A 201 0.29 -1.86 -13.10
C SER A 201 0.61 -3.15 -13.87
N SER A 202 1.45 -3.07 -14.89
CA SER A 202 1.81 -4.19 -15.76
C SER A 202 3.19 -4.76 -15.48
N LEU A 203 3.95 -4.18 -14.54
CA LEU A 203 5.33 -4.58 -14.22
C LEU A 203 5.44 -6.04 -13.77
N HIS A 204 4.39 -6.58 -13.14
CA HIS A 204 4.40 -7.97 -12.64
C HIS A 204 4.32 -9.02 -13.74
N TYR A 205 3.67 -8.75 -14.86
CA TYR A 205 3.63 -9.67 -16.00
C TYR A 205 5.03 -9.92 -16.55
N GLU A 206 5.91 -8.93 -16.44
CA GLU A 206 7.29 -9.04 -16.87
C GLU A 206 8.16 -9.83 -15.90
N ARG A 207 7.74 -9.97 -14.63
CA ARG A 207 8.34 -10.93 -13.70
C ARG A 207 8.09 -12.37 -14.15
N GLU A 208 6.94 -12.61 -14.78
CA GLU A 208 6.52 -13.93 -15.24
C GLU A 208 6.98 -14.25 -16.67
N GLN A 209 7.44 -13.23 -17.42
CA GLN A 209 8.04 -13.41 -18.73
C GLN A 209 9.58 -13.41 -18.65
N PRO A 210 10.25 -14.51 -19.05
CA PRO A 210 11.70 -14.56 -19.21
C PRO A 210 12.25 -13.55 -20.23
N SER A 211 11.37 -13.03 -21.10
CA SER A 211 11.65 -12.11 -22.21
C SER A 211 11.53 -10.63 -21.86
N PHE A 212 11.30 -10.27 -20.59
CA PHE A 212 11.75 -8.96 -20.14
C PHE A 212 13.26 -8.99 -20.30
N ASN A 213 13.71 -8.49 -21.45
CA ASN A 213 15.10 -8.46 -21.82
C ASN A 213 15.79 -7.64 -20.73
N GLU A 214 16.33 -8.32 -19.71
CA GLU A 214 17.62 -7.91 -19.21
C GLU A 214 18.45 -7.69 -20.46
N THR A 215 18.73 -6.43 -20.67
CA THR A 215 19.47 -5.97 -21.81
C THR A 215 20.68 -6.86 -21.87
N LYS A 216 20.83 -7.60 -22.98
CA LYS A 216 22.12 -8.23 -23.32
C LYS A 216 23.26 -7.18 -23.27
N ASP A 217 22.87 -5.91 -23.26
CA ASP A 217 23.68 -4.76 -22.89
C ASP A 217 23.83 -4.61 -21.36
N VAL A 218 25.01 -4.96 -20.87
CA VAL A 218 25.43 -4.86 -19.47
C VAL A 218 25.31 -3.42 -18.92
N ASN A 219 25.19 -2.41 -19.78
CA ASN A 219 25.13 -0.99 -19.41
C ASN A 219 23.72 -0.36 -19.39
N GLY A 220 22.67 -1.14 -19.67
CA GLY A 220 21.30 -0.64 -19.79
C GLY A 220 20.70 -0.12 -18.47
N GLN A 221 20.23 1.13 -18.47
CA GLN A 221 19.59 1.76 -17.31
C GLN A 221 18.07 1.63 -17.35
N VAL A 222 17.45 1.54 -16.17
CA VAL A 222 15.98 1.58 -15.99
C VAL A 222 15.63 2.88 -15.28
N VAL A 223 14.67 3.62 -15.85
CA VAL A 223 14.13 4.86 -15.26
C VAL A 223 12.70 4.61 -14.80
N VAL A 224 12.41 4.88 -13.53
CA VAL A 224 11.06 4.90 -12.95
C VAL A 224 10.61 6.34 -12.79
N ILE A 225 9.41 6.68 -13.29
CA ILE A 225 8.85 8.04 -13.25
C ILE A 225 7.60 8.07 -12.39
N GLY A 226 7.65 8.79 -11.26
CA GLY A 226 6.48 9.09 -10.41
C GLY A 226 6.73 8.92 -8.91
N GLY A 227 6.59 9.97 -8.11
CA GLY A 227 6.92 9.97 -6.67
C GLY A 227 5.76 9.64 -5.72
N SER A 228 5.11 8.49 -5.89
CA SER A 228 4.07 8.01 -4.95
C SER A 228 4.18 6.49 -4.76
N MET A 229 3.16 5.87 -4.13
CA MET A 229 3.14 4.45 -3.75
C MET A 229 3.65 3.52 -4.86
N SER A 230 3.09 3.64 -6.08
CA SER A 230 3.48 2.77 -7.20
C SER A 230 4.90 3.00 -7.71
N GLY A 231 5.47 4.21 -7.57
CA GLY A 231 6.83 4.50 -8.02
C GLY A 231 7.87 3.94 -7.08
N VAL A 232 7.63 4.08 -5.77
CA VAL A 232 8.42 3.45 -4.71
C VAL A 232 8.44 1.94 -4.88
N GLU A 233 7.27 1.31 -5.02
CA GLU A 233 7.21 -0.15 -5.19
C GLU A 233 7.79 -0.61 -6.53
N ALA A 234 7.57 0.12 -7.62
CA ALA A 234 8.18 -0.21 -8.91
C ALA A 234 9.71 -0.14 -8.86
N ALA A 235 10.27 0.91 -8.26
CA ALA A 235 11.71 1.06 -8.12
C ALA A 235 12.32 -0.05 -7.23
N SER A 236 11.67 -0.36 -6.11
CA SER A 236 12.06 -1.48 -5.23
C SER A 236 11.97 -2.83 -5.94
N ALA A 237 10.91 -3.09 -6.70
CA ALA A 237 10.73 -4.34 -7.43
C ALA A 237 11.82 -4.54 -8.51
N VAL A 238 12.16 -3.47 -9.24
CA VAL A 238 13.25 -3.51 -10.24
C VAL A 238 14.60 -3.74 -9.54
N ALA A 239 14.87 -3.05 -8.44
CA ALA A 239 16.11 -3.22 -7.68
C ALA A 239 16.25 -4.64 -7.12
N LEU A 240 15.18 -5.20 -6.54
CA LEU A 240 15.14 -6.57 -6.03
C LEU A 240 15.36 -7.59 -7.15
N ARG A 241 14.73 -7.40 -8.32
CA ARG A 241 14.91 -8.27 -9.47
C ARG A 241 16.37 -8.28 -9.93
N ARG A 242 16.99 -7.10 -10.06
CA ARG A 242 18.41 -6.98 -10.43
C ARG A 242 19.31 -7.67 -9.41
N SER A 243 19.12 -7.39 -8.13
CA SER A 243 19.87 -8.07 -7.06
C SER A 243 19.75 -9.59 -7.15
N SER A 244 18.53 -10.10 -7.35
CA SER A 244 18.27 -11.54 -7.52
C SER A 244 18.96 -12.13 -8.77
N SER A 245 18.90 -11.43 -9.90
CA SER A 245 19.51 -11.87 -11.16
C SER A 245 21.04 -11.89 -11.05
N THR A 246 21.66 -10.82 -10.56
CA THR A 246 23.12 -10.75 -10.38
C THR A 246 23.61 -11.86 -9.45
N LEU A 247 22.92 -12.10 -8.33
CA LEU A 247 23.23 -13.21 -7.43
C LEU A 247 23.12 -14.56 -8.15
N SER A 248 22.09 -14.80 -8.98
CA SER A 248 21.94 -16.06 -9.73
C SER A 248 23.11 -16.35 -10.70
N THR A 249 23.83 -15.31 -11.14
CA THR A 249 25.05 -15.42 -11.94
C THR A 249 26.33 -15.58 -11.10
N HIS A 250 26.19 -15.80 -9.78
CA HIS A 250 27.30 -15.90 -8.82
C HIS A 250 28.16 -14.64 -8.74
N ARG A 251 27.55 -13.46 -8.89
CA ARG A 251 28.19 -12.14 -8.76
C ARG A 251 27.56 -11.31 -7.66
N ILE A 252 28.39 -10.50 -6.99
CA ILE A 252 27.94 -9.64 -5.92
C ILE A 252 27.27 -8.42 -6.56
N PRO A 253 26.02 -8.07 -6.24
CA PRO A 253 25.41 -6.84 -6.71
C PRO A 253 26.27 -5.64 -6.29
N TYR A 254 26.87 -4.94 -7.26
CA TYR A 254 27.64 -3.74 -6.99
C TYR A 254 26.85 -2.50 -7.42
N PRO A 255 26.49 -1.58 -6.50
CA PRO A 255 25.63 -0.43 -6.80
C PRO A 255 26.13 0.51 -7.90
N GLN A 256 27.43 0.48 -8.22
CA GLN A 256 28.00 1.39 -9.22
C GLN A 256 27.81 0.94 -10.67
N GLU A 257 27.52 -0.35 -10.92
CA GLU A 257 27.50 -0.89 -12.29
C GLU A 257 26.15 -0.66 -13.00
N THR A 258 25.01 -0.84 -12.31
CA THR A 258 23.68 -0.66 -12.93
C THR A 258 22.63 -0.16 -11.91
N LYS A 259 22.31 1.14 -11.94
CA LYS A 259 21.39 1.77 -10.98
C LYS A 259 19.96 1.80 -11.50
N VAL A 260 18.99 1.73 -10.60
CA VAL A 260 17.60 2.10 -10.91
C VAL A 260 17.47 3.59 -10.68
N HIS A 261 17.18 4.36 -11.72
CA HIS A 261 16.96 5.79 -11.59
C HIS A 261 15.48 6.04 -11.26
N HIS A 262 15.19 6.67 -10.14
CA HIS A 262 13.82 7.01 -9.75
C HIS A 262 13.64 8.53 -9.76
N ILE A 263 12.91 9.02 -10.76
CA ILE A 263 12.58 10.44 -10.92
C ILE A 263 11.23 10.73 -10.26
N HIS A 264 11.21 11.67 -9.33
CA HIS A 264 10.01 12.09 -8.60
C HIS A 264 9.89 13.62 -8.59
N SER A 265 8.66 14.14 -8.66
CA SER A 265 8.46 15.59 -8.78
C SER A 265 8.46 16.33 -7.44
N ARG A 266 8.52 15.64 -6.30
CA ARG A 266 8.32 16.17 -4.95
C ARG A 266 9.02 15.34 -3.89
N PRO A 267 9.36 15.91 -2.71
CA PRO A 267 9.79 15.13 -1.55
C PRO A 267 8.64 14.26 -1.04
N PHE A 268 8.97 13.08 -0.49
CA PHE A 268 8.01 12.18 0.13
C PHE A 268 8.67 11.30 1.20
N TRP A 269 7.96 11.04 2.28
CA TRP A 269 8.38 10.10 3.32
C TRP A 269 8.12 8.67 2.87
N THR A 270 9.07 7.77 3.12
CA THR A 270 8.88 6.34 2.91
C THR A 270 8.56 5.69 4.25
N LEU A 271 7.38 5.10 4.38
CA LEU A 271 6.93 4.46 5.61
C LEU A 271 7.02 2.95 5.43
N PRO A 272 7.69 2.23 6.34
CA PRO A 272 7.54 0.79 6.41
C PRO A 272 6.14 0.40 6.89
N THR A 273 5.75 -0.85 6.64
CA THR A 273 4.42 -1.36 7.00
C THR A 273 4.22 -1.51 8.50
N TYR A 274 5.31 -1.56 9.28
CA TYR A 274 5.30 -1.60 10.73
C TYR A 274 6.03 -0.38 11.31
N LEU A 275 5.36 0.32 12.22
CA LEU A 275 5.83 1.57 12.84
C LEU A 275 5.95 1.39 14.37
N PRO A 276 6.93 2.04 15.02
CA PRO A 276 7.03 2.01 16.47
C PRO A 276 5.83 2.71 17.10
N HIS A 277 5.33 2.15 18.19
CA HIS A 277 4.18 2.65 18.94
C HIS A 277 4.44 2.46 20.44
N GLU A 278 4.07 3.44 21.25
CA GLU A 278 4.13 3.36 22.70
C GLU A 278 2.70 3.26 23.22
N SER A 279 2.39 2.18 23.94
CA SER A 279 1.07 2.00 24.56
C SER A 279 0.89 2.97 25.74
N PRO A 280 -0.34 3.15 26.24
CA PRO A 280 -0.62 4.11 27.31
C PRO A 280 0.15 3.89 28.62
N ASP A 281 0.60 2.66 28.87
CA ASP A 281 1.46 2.26 30.00
C ASP A 281 2.96 2.55 29.76
N GLY A 282 3.33 3.07 28.59
CA GLY A 282 4.70 3.37 28.18
C GLY A 282 5.47 2.19 27.56
N SER A 283 4.82 1.03 27.38
CA SER A 283 5.45 -0.14 26.78
C SER A 283 5.60 0.04 25.26
N PRO A 284 6.81 -0.03 24.67
CA PRO A 284 6.98 0.11 23.24
C PRO A 284 6.66 -1.21 22.50
N SER A 285 6.12 -1.10 21.30
CA SER A 285 5.91 -2.21 20.37
C SER A 285 6.01 -1.74 18.91
N PHE A 286 6.06 -2.66 17.96
CA PHE A 286 5.81 -2.35 16.56
C PHE A 286 4.37 -2.73 16.22
N LEU A 287 3.65 -1.80 15.60
CA LEU A 287 2.28 -2.02 15.12
C LEU A 287 2.19 -1.83 13.60
N PRO A 288 1.23 -2.49 12.93
CA PRO A 288 0.86 -2.14 11.56
C PRO A 288 0.60 -0.63 11.43
N LEU A 289 1.06 -0.05 10.32
CA LEU A 289 1.12 1.39 10.15
C LEU A 289 -0.24 2.09 10.35
N ASP A 290 -1.31 1.48 9.88
CA ASP A 290 -2.67 1.99 9.99
C ASP A 290 -3.18 1.95 11.42
N LEU A 291 -2.84 0.91 12.20
CA LEU A 291 -3.20 0.87 13.62
C LEU A 291 -2.49 1.98 14.40
N ALA A 292 -1.20 2.22 14.12
CA ALA A 292 -0.44 3.31 14.74
C ALA A 292 -0.89 4.71 14.27
N MET A 293 -1.26 4.85 13.00
CA MET A 293 -1.64 6.14 12.40
C MET A 293 -3.10 6.51 12.66
N TYR A 294 -3.99 5.54 12.81
CA TYR A 294 -5.43 5.76 13.00
C TYR A 294 -5.88 5.66 14.46
N ASP A 295 -4.94 5.70 15.40
CA ASP A 295 -5.24 5.80 16.82
C ASP A 295 -5.98 7.12 17.14
N LEU A 296 -7.15 6.98 17.75
CA LEU A 296 -8.00 8.09 18.19
C LEU A 296 -7.35 8.92 19.30
N GLY A 297 -6.47 8.33 20.12
CA GLY A 297 -5.75 9.01 21.19
C GLY A 297 -4.83 10.13 20.70
N ARG A 298 -4.48 10.10 19.41
CA ARG A 298 -3.69 11.15 18.75
C ARG A 298 -4.48 12.42 18.47
N ARG A 299 -5.81 12.37 18.53
CA ARG A 299 -6.66 13.53 18.28
C ARG A 299 -6.76 14.38 19.54
N PRO A 300 -6.77 15.73 19.41
CA PRO A 300 -7.03 16.61 20.53
C PRO A 300 -8.35 16.24 21.27
N PRO A 301 -8.48 16.58 22.56
CA PRO A 301 -9.74 16.45 23.26
C PRO A 301 -10.90 17.17 22.52
N GLY A 302 -12.10 16.59 22.55
CA GLY A 302 -13.30 17.14 21.89
C GLY A 302 -13.77 16.34 20.65
N PRO A 303 -14.83 16.80 19.96
CA PRO A 303 -15.34 16.13 18.75
C PRO A 303 -14.25 15.96 17.69
N ILE A 304 -14.25 14.82 17.03
CA ILE A 304 -13.31 14.53 15.93
C ILE A 304 -14.11 14.67 14.64
N ASP A 305 -13.76 15.68 13.86
CA ASP A 305 -14.33 15.91 12.53
C ASP A 305 -13.24 15.83 11.46
N TYR A 306 -13.61 15.41 10.24
CA TYR A 306 -12.66 15.42 9.14
C TYR A 306 -12.28 16.83 8.72
N THR A 307 -11.00 17.04 8.42
CA THR A 307 -10.54 18.28 7.82
C THR A 307 -10.66 18.25 6.30
N LEU A 308 -11.21 19.31 5.71
CA LEU A 308 -11.35 19.49 4.27
C LEU A 308 -10.77 20.84 3.87
N GLY A 309 -10.06 20.88 2.73
CA GLY A 309 -9.45 22.12 2.24
C GLY A 309 -7.93 22.05 2.17
N PRO A 310 -7.28 23.17 1.78
CA PRO A 310 -5.82 23.30 1.80
C PRO A 310 -5.24 23.03 3.19
N ILE A 311 -4.09 22.38 3.26
CA ILE A 311 -3.40 22.06 4.52
C ILE A 311 -2.63 23.29 4.99
N PRO A 312 -2.91 23.83 6.19
CA PRO A 312 -2.13 24.94 6.75
C PRO A 312 -0.70 24.53 7.07
N GLU A 313 0.23 25.47 6.96
CA GLU A 313 1.66 25.27 7.25
C GLU A 313 1.91 24.69 8.65
N GLU A 314 1.25 25.22 9.68
CA GLU A 314 1.37 24.71 11.06
C GLU A 314 1.03 23.21 11.15
N LYS A 315 -0.01 22.77 10.42
CA LYS A 315 -0.42 21.36 10.37
C LYS A 315 0.60 20.52 9.59
N ALA A 316 1.18 21.06 8.52
CA ALA A 316 2.25 20.41 7.77
C ALA A 316 3.50 20.22 8.66
N VAL A 317 3.95 21.26 9.37
CA VAL A 317 5.09 21.21 10.29
C VAL A 317 4.87 20.20 11.40
N LYS A 318 3.66 20.18 12.00
CA LYS A 318 3.31 19.20 13.05
C LYS A 318 3.35 17.76 12.53
N THR A 319 2.84 17.53 11.31
CA THR A 319 2.82 16.20 10.69
C THR A 319 4.23 15.73 10.33
N SER A 320 5.05 16.61 9.75
CA SER A 320 6.44 16.29 9.39
C SER A 320 7.32 16.06 10.62
N SER A 321 7.13 16.86 11.69
CA SER A 321 7.81 16.63 12.98
C SER A 321 7.46 15.28 13.58
N TYR A 322 6.20 14.86 13.46
CA TYR A 322 5.76 13.52 13.89
C TYR A 322 6.41 12.40 13.05
N PHE A 323 6.51 12.56 11.72
CA PHE A 323 7.23 11.59 10.89
C PHE A 323 8.72 11.52 11.24
N HIS A 324 9.36 12.66 11.50
CA HIS A 324 10.74 12.67 12.00
C HIS A 324 10.89 11.89 13.31
N SER A 325 10.01 12.12 14.30
CA SER A 325 10.10 11.41 15.58
C SER A 325 9.89 9.89 15.43
N LEU A 326 9.09 9.48 14.45
CA LEU A 326 8.74 8.09 14.21
C LEU A 326 9.80 7.33 13.39
N LEU A 327 10.29 7.96 12.32
CA LEU A 327 11.13 7.32 11.32
C LEU A 327 12.62 7.56 11.57
N GLY A 328 12.96 8.67 12.24
CA GLY A 328 14.33 9.07 12.54
C GLY A 328 15.00 9.86 11.42
N SER A 329 16.21 10.34 11.72
CA SER A 329 17.01 11.22 10.85
C SER A 329 17.40 10.60 9.51
N ASP A 330 17.64 9.28 9.48
CA ASP A 330 18.06 8.58 8.25
C ASP A 330 16.94 8.63 7.21
N TYR A 331 15.71 8.34 7.62
CA TYR A 331 14.55 8.36 6.73
C TYR A 331 14.17 9.78 6.30
N GLU A 332 14.35 10.79 7.17
CA GLU A 332 14.17 12.20 6.80
C GLU A 332 15.16 12.63 5.71
N LYS A 333 16.43 12.21 5.81
CA LYS A 333 17.43 12.47 4.77
C LYS A 333 16.96 11.95 3.42
N TYR A 334 16.45 10.73 3.36
CA TYR A 334 15.94 10.14 2.11
C TYR A 334 14.64 10.79 1.62
N ALA A 335 13.79 11.27 2.53
CA ALA A 335 12.55 11.94 2.18
C ALA A 335 12.76 13.29 1.47
N HIS A 336 13.87 13.96 1.78
CA HIS A 336 14.23 15.28 1.26
C HIS A 336 15.47 15.28 0.36
N MET A 337 15.93 14.10 -0.12
CA MET A 337 17.06 14.07 -1.07
C MET A 337 16.71 14.83 -2.36
N ASP A 338 17.72 15.55 -2.85
CA ASP A 338 17.64 16.40 -4.04
C ASP A 338 16.60 17.54 -3.95
N SER A 339 16.04 17.80 -2.76
CA SER A 339 15.21 18.97 -2.48
C SER A 339 16.06 20.25 -2.53
N PRO A 340 15.58 21.35 -3.14
CA PRO A 340 16.29 22.63 -3.11
C PRO A 340 16.26 23.27 -1.71
N HIS A 341 15.36 22.81 -0.85
CA HIS A 341 15.11 23.32 0.48
C HIS A 341 15.75 22.42 1.54
N GLY A 342 16.28 23.03 2.61
CA GLY A 342 16.68 22.28 3.80
C GLY A 342 15.51 21.53 4.44
N ALA A 343 15.79 20.61 5.37
CA ALA A 343 14.76 19.83 6.05
C ALA A 343 13.71 20.73 6.74
N GLU A 344 14.13 21.82 7.38
CA GLU A 344 13.22 22.75 8.08
C GLU A 344 12.23 23.45 7.14
N GLU A 345 12.71 23.99 6.02
CA GLU A 345 11.84 24.59 5.00
C GLU A 345 10.93 23.54 4.36
N SER A 346 11.45 22.33 4.11
CA SER A 346 10.65 21.24 3.53
C SER A 346 9.53 20.78 4.46
N ARG A 347 9.67 20.93 5.79
CA ARG A 347 8.63 20.60 6.77
C ARG A 347 7.40 21.52 6.71
N THR A 348 7.51 22.69 6.09
CA THR A 348 6.38 23.64 5.89
C THR A 348 5.40 23.16 4.83
N GLN A 349 5.83 22.26 3.93
CA GLN A 349 5.01 21.71 2.87
C GLN A 349 4.24 20.47 3.35
N PRO A 350 3.01 20.22 2.86
CA PRO A 350 2.25 19.03 3.20
C PRO A 350 3.04 17.75 2.87
N PRO A 351 3.35 16.90 3.87
CA PRO A 351 4.19 15.74 3.63
C PRO A 351 3.45 14.74 2.74
N TRP A 352 4.10 14.32 1.66
CA TRP A 352 3.67 13.17 0.87
C TRP A 352 4.23 11.90 1.48
N VAL A 353 3.50 10.81 1.31
CA VAL A 353 3.93 9.52 1.82
C VAL A 353 3.96 8.47 0.72
N ALA A 354 4.87 7.53 0.84
CA ALA A 354 4.86 6.28 0.12
C ALA A 354 5.07 5.16 1.15
N ILE A 355 4.37 4.05 1.00
CA ILE A 355 4.49 2.89 1.85
C ILE A 355 5.33 1.89 1.09
N GLY A 356 6.40 1.41 1.71
CA GLY A 356 7.30 0.44 1.13
C GLY A 356 8.38 0.05 2.12
N ASN A 357 8.57 -1.26 2.29
CA ASN A 357 9.54 -1.78 3.25
C ASN A 357 10.98 -1.67 2.72
N ASP A 358 11.20 -1.81 1.42
CA ASP A 358 12.55 -2.05 0.90
C ASP A 358 13.17 -0.80 0.28
N TYR A 359 12.37 0.19 -0.11
CA TYR A 359 12.81 1.35 -0.89
C TYR A 359 13.90 2.17 -0.20
N ALA A 360 13.67 2.58 1.04
CA ALA A 360 14.65 3.40 1.78
C ALA A 360 15.99 2.67 1.92
N GLU A 361 15.95 1.36 2.12
CA GLU A 361 17.14 0.54 2.25
C GLU A 361 17.88 0.36 0.91
N PHE A 362 17.16 0.20 -0.21
CA PHE A 362 17.78 0.20 -1.55
C PHE A 362 18.38 1.56 -1.94
N VAL A 363 17.74 2.67 -1.56
CA VAL A 363 18.28 4.03 -1.75
C VAL A 363 19.54 4.20 -0.93
N ARG A 364 19.50 3.82 0.36
CA ARG A 364 20.68 3.84 1.24
C ARG A 364 21.83 3.00 0.69
N TYR A 365 21.53 1.81 0.18
CA TYR A 365 22.50 0.92 -0.43
C TYR A 365 23.04 1.44 -1.78
N GLY A 366 22.36 2.41 -2.40
CA GLY A 366 22.75 3.00 -3.69
C GLY A 366 22.27 2.24 -4.93
N ALA A 367 21.47 1.18 -4.75
CA ALA A 367 20.85 0.45 -5.86
C ALA A 367 19.75 1.25 -6.56
N ILE A 368 19.08 2.15 -5.81
CA ILE A 368 18.15 3.15 -6.34
C ILE A 368 18.80 4.52 -6.23
N GLN A 369 18.98 5.19 -7.36
CA GLN A 369 19.37 6.58 -7.43
C GLN A 369 18.13 7.45 -7.54
N THR A 370 17.86 8.26 -6.51
CA THR A 370 16.77 9.23 -6.56
C THR A 370 17.17 10.45 -7.38
N SER A 371 16.17 11.14 -7.92
CA SER A 371 16.33 12.43 -8.59
C SER A 371 15.02 13.20 -8.49
N MET A 372 15.04 14.33 -7.79
CA MET A 372 13.90 15.23 -7.77
C MET A 372 13.85 16.05 -9.07
N GLY A 373 12.71 15.98 -9.77
CA GLY A 373 12.50 16.71 -11.02
C GLY A 373 11.32 16.21 -11.85
N ARG A 374 11.17 16.79 -13.04
CA ARG A 374 10.16 16.40 -14.03
C ARG A 374 10.83 16.03 -15.34
N VAL A 375 10.47 14.87 -15.89
CA VAL A 375 10.95 14.45 -17.21
C VAL A 375 10.40 15.39 -18.28
N THR A 376 11.29 15.93 -19.12
CA THR A 376 10.97 16.92 -20.15
C THR A 376 11.04 16.35 -21.55
N SER A 377 11.92 15.38 -21.81
CA SER A 377 12.03 14.72 -23.11
C SER A 377 12.67 13.33 -23.03
N VAL A 378 12.40 12.50 -24.02
CA VAL A 378 13.03 11.19 -24.25
C VAL A 378 13.60 11.18 -25.66
N ASN A 379 14.93 11.17 -25.79
CA ASN A 379 15.59 11.13 -27.10
C ASN A 379 16.06 9.71 -27.37
N SER A 380 15.45 9.06 -28.35
CA SER A 380 15.75 7.66 -28.69
C SER A 380 16.82 7.57 -29.77
N ASN A 381 17.72 6.60 -29.63
CA ASN A 381 18.68 6.20 -30.66
C ASN A 381 18.16 4.94 -31.37
N PRO A 382 17.74 5.04 -32.64
CA PRO A 382 17.14 3.92 -33.37
C PRO A 382 18.07 2.71 -33.52
N ASP A 383 19.38 2.94 -33.58
CA ASP A 383 20.37 1.89 -33.86
C ASP A 383 20.66 1.04 -32.61
N THR A 384 20.65 1.66 -31.43
CA THR A 384 20.99 0.97 -30.17
C THR A 384 19.78 0.52 -29.37
N ARG A 385 18.55 0.96 -29.74
CA ARG A 385 17.33 0.77 -28.94
C ARG A 385 17.41 1.36 -27.53
N GLN A 386 18.33 2.30 -27.32
CA GLN A 386 18.49 3.03 -26.07
C GLN A 386 17.94 4.45 -26.23
N ALA A 387 17.70 5.11 -25.11
CA ALA A 387 17.31 6.51 -25.06
C ALA A 387 18.13 7.30 -24.04
N SER A 388 18.23 8.60 -24.25
CA SER A 388 18.59 9.56 -23.22
C SER A 388 17.31 10.15 -22.63
N VAL A 389 17.13 10.10 -21.31
CA VAL A 389 15.99 10.72 -20.63
C VAL A 389 16.43 12.03 -19.99
N GLN A 390 15.84 13.14 -20.42
CA GLN A 390 16.09 14.45 -19.85
C GLN A 390 15.04 14.80 -18.80
N TYR A 391 15.49 15.37 -17.69
CA TYR A 391 14.61 15.88 -16.65
C TYR A 391 15.11 17.21 -16.11
N GLU A 392 14.17 18.07 -15.74
CA GLU A 392 14.45 19.36 -15.13
C GLU A 392 14.33 19.22 -13.61
N GLY A 393 15.40 19.58 -12.90
CA GLY A 393 15.42 19.64 -11.44
C GLY A 393 14.67 20.85 -10.90
N PRO A 394 14.43 20.91 -9.58
CA PRO A 394 13.80 22.06 -8.93
C PRO A 394 14.62 23.36 -9.03
N ASP A 395 15.91 23.25 -9.33
CA ASP A 395 16.84 24.34 -9.63
C ASP A 395 16.70 24.89 -11.06
N GLY A 396 15.83 24.29 -11.88
CA GLY A 396 15.69 24.60 -13.31
C GLY A 396 16.82 24.02 -14.17
N VAL A 397 17.73 23.23 -13.60
CA VAL A 397 18.84 22.63 -14.34
C VAL A 397 18.35 21.34 -15.00
N THR A 398 18.53 21.25 -16.31
CA THR A 398 18.26 20.02 -17.06
C THR A 398 19.42 19.03 -16.87
N LYS A 399 19.08 17.80 -16.49
CA LYS A 399 19.99 16.67 -16.33
C LYS A 399 19.57 15.55 -17.29
N THR A 400 20.53 14.71 -17.68
CA THR A 400 20.31 13.63 -18.64
C THR A 400 20.75 12.30 -18.06
N ILE A 401 19.92 11.28 -18.24
CA ILE A 401 20.26 9.88 -17.96
C ILE A 401 20.44 9.19 -19.32
N GLU A 402 21.65 8.72 -19.58
CA GLU A 402 22.01 8.04 -20.82
C GLU A 402 21.75 6.53 -20.76
N ASN A 403 21.80 5.86 -21.91
CA ASN A 403 21.70 4.40 -22.06
C ASN A 403 20.43 3.80 -21.42
N VAL A 404 19.32 4.53 -21.44
CA VAL A 404 18.03 4.07 -20.89
C VAL A 404 17.40 3.08 -21.84
N THR A 405 17.08 1.90 -21.34
CA THR A 405 16.51 0.79 -22.12
C THR A 405 15.06 0.53 -21.75
N THR A 406 14.69 0.89 -20.52
CA THR A 406 13.34 0.73 -19.99
C THR A 406 12.89 1.97 -19.22
N ILE A 407 11.68 2.42 -19.49
CA ILE A 407 10.99 3.46 -18.73
C ILE A 407 9.74 2.86 -18.07
N VAL A 408 9.70 2.87 -16.73
CA VAL A 408 8.54 2.47 -15.95
C VAL A 408 7.74 3.72 -15.56
N MET A 409 6.56 3.86 -16.13
CA MET A 409 5.59 4.92 -15.86
C MET A 409 4.79 4.58 -14.60
N ALA A 410 5.17 5.14 -13.46
CA ALA A 410 4.42 5.10 -12.21
C ALA A 410 3.57 6.37 -12.01
N THR A 411 2.97 6.83 -13.10
CA THR A 411 2.28 8.13 -13.21
C THR A 411 0.80 8.08 -12.80
N GLY A 412 0.31 6.92 -12.37
CA GLY A 412 -1.00 6.76 -11.74
C GLY A 412 -2.14 6.60 -12.74
N PHE A 413 -3.35 7.00 -12.34
CA PHE A 413 -4.56 6.81 -13.13
C PHE A 413 -5.44 8.05 -13.09
N THR A 414 -6.29 8.19 -14.10
CA THR A 414 -7.32 9.24 -14.18
C THR A 414 -8.72 8.70 -13.85
N PRO A 415 -9.60 9.54 -13.27
CA PRO A 415 -10.97 9.17 -12.94
C PRO A 415 -11.96 9.36 -14.10
N TYR A 416 -11.53 9.96 -15.21
CA TYR A 416 -12.43 10.50 -16.23
C TYR A 416 -13.27 9.45 -16.94
N LYS A 417 -12.72 8.26 -17.18
CA LYS A 417 -13.47 7.15 -17.78
C LYS A 417 -14.66 6.72 -16.90
N SER A 418 -14.50 6.69 -15.57
CA SER A 418 -15.59 6.41 -14.63
C SER A 418 -16.71 7.46 -14.63
N LEU A 419 -16.40 8.69 -15.02
CA LEU A 419 -17.35 9.81 -15.04
C LEU A 419 -18.04 10.00 -16.41
N SER A 420 -17.46 9.44 -17.48
CA SER A 420 -17.95 9.60 -18.85
C SER A 420 -19.37 9.08 -19.10
N LEU A 421 -19.90 8.26 -18.20
CA LEU A 421 -21.26 7.72 -18.27
C LEU A 421 -22.33 8.73 -17.83
N LEU A 422 -21.96 9.76 -17.05
CA LEU A 422 -22.90 10.74 -16.50
C LEU A 422 -23.29 11.79 -17.55
N PRO A 423 -24.54 12.28 -17.56
CA PRO A 423 -24.97 13.30 -18.51
C PRO A 423 -24.35 14.67 -18.19
N ASP A 424 -24.21 15.51 -19.23
CA ASP A 424 -23.53 16.82 -19.13
C ASP A 424 -24.18 17.76 -18.10
N GLU A 425 -25.50 17.71 -17.95
CA GLU A 425 -26.23 18.50 -16.94
C GLU A 425 -25.80 18.14 -15.51
N VAL A 426 -25.62 16.84 -15.24
CA VAL A 426 -25.19 16.32 -13.94
C VAL A 426 -23.73 16.67 -13.72
N LEU A 427 -22.87 16.46 -14.72
CA LEU A 427 -21.46 16.86 -14.64
C LEU A 427 -21.28 18.36 -14.38
N THR A 428 -22.15 19.19 -14.96
CA THR A 428 -22.19 20.63 -14.71
C THR A 428 -22.53 20.93 -13.25
N THR A 429 -23.59 20.32 -12.70
CA THR A 429 -23.97 20.48 -11.28
C THR A 429 -22.87 20.00 -10.32
N LEU A 430 -22.13 18.95 -10.70
CA LEU A 430 -21.00 18.43 -9.93
C LEU A 430 -19.72 19.27 -10.04
N GLU A 431 -19.74 20.35 -10.84
CA GLU A 431 -18.58 21.19 -11.14
C GLU A 431 -17.39 20.34 -11.65
N TYR A 432 -17.67 19.46 -12.61
CA TYR A 432 -16.69 18.52 -13.15
C TYR A 432 -15.50 19.23 -13.82
N SER A 433 -14.27 18.87 -13.41
CA SER A 433 -13.02 19.35 -14.00
C SER A 433 -12.35 18.27 -14.85
N LYS A 434 -12.10 18.58 -16.12
CA LYS A 434 -11.33 17.73 -17.06
C LYS A 434 -9.82 17.88 -16.92
N THR A 435 -9.35 18.85 -16.14
CA THR A 435 -7.93 19.21 -16.03
C THR A 435 -7.37 18.98 -14.63
N ASP A 436 -8.23 18.76 -13.63
CA ASP A 436 -7.83 18.46 -12.26
C ASP A 436 -8.20 17.03 -11.86
N PRO A 437 -7.32 16.04 -12.08
CA PRO A 437 -7.55 14.66 -11.66
C PRO A 437 -7.32 14.45 -10.16
N PHE A 438 -7.05 15.49 -9.36
CA PHE A 438 -6.93 15.40 -7.90
C PHE A 438 -8.27 15.68 -7.21
N SER A 439 -9.06 16.63 -7.74
CA SER A 439 -10.42 16.94 -7.27
C SER A 439 -11.37 17.14 -8.46
N PRO A 440 -11.74 16.06 -9.17
CA PRO A 440 -12.50 16.14 -10.42
C PRO A 440 -13.94 16.60 -10.20
N LEU A 441 -14.53 16.34 -9.04
CA LEU A 441 -15.90 16.70 -8.68
C LEU A 441 -15.92 17.50 -7.38
N ILE A 442 -16.93 18.36 -7.19
CA ILE A 442 -17.23 19.00 -5.91
C ILE A 442 -18.42 18.27 -5.29
N LEU A 443 -18.13 17.46 -4.27
CA LEU A 443 -19.09 16.62 -3.55
C LEU A 443 -19.12 16.99 -2.05
N ASP A 444 -20.28 16.83 -1.44
CA ASP A 444 -20.55 17.15 -0.05
C ASP A 444 -20.45 15.87 0.81
N LYS A 445 -20.45 16.04 2.14
CA LYS A 445 -20.56 14.94 3.12
C LYS A 445 -19.55 13.83 2.87
N GLY A 446 -18.26 14.17 2.98
CA GLY A 446 -17.16 13.21 2.78
C GLY A 446 -17.10 12.64 1.36
N GLY A 447 -17.55 13.38 0.35
CA GLY A 447 -17.51 12.97 -1.05
C GLY A 447 -18.60 11.97 -1.45
N THR A 448 -19.75 12.02 -0.79
CA THR A 448 -20.81 11.00 -0.94
C THR A 448 -21.93 11.44 -1.87
N VAL A 449 -22.28 12.72 -1.86
CA VAL A 449 -23.45 13.26 -2.56
C VAL A 449 -23.18 14.66 -3.08
N ARG A 450 -24.07 15.14 -3.94
CA ARG A 450 -24.22 16.56 -4.21
C ARG A 450 -25.63 16.96 -3.83
N SER A 451 -25.77 17.92 -2.91
CA SER A 451 -27.07 18.26 -2.31
C SER A 451 -28.11 18.68 -3.36
N GLU A 452 -27.69 19.34 -4.44
CA GLU A 452 -28.53 19.81 -5.54
C GLU A 452 -29.10 18.69 -6.43
N ILE A 453 -28.53 17.47 -6.37
CA ILE A 453 -28.95 16.29 -7.13
C ILE A 453 -28.90 15.04 -6.21
N PRO A 454 -29.80 14.94 -5.21
CA PRO A 454 -29.70 13.95 -4.16
C PRO A 454 -29.99 12.52 -4.64
N ASP A 455 -30.50 12.34 -5.85
CA ASP A 455 -30.82 11.06 -6.49
C ASP A 455 -29.62 10.34 -7.11
N VAL A 456 -28.42 10.94 -7.06
CA VAL A 456 -27.15 10.28 -7.38
C VAL A 456 -26.18 10.28 -6.20
N GLY A 457 -25.64 9.12 -5.89
CA GLY A 457 -24.65 8.90 -4.82
C GLY A 457 -23.29 8.45 -5.35
N PHE A 458 -22.25 8.70 -4.57
CA PHE A 458 -20.87 8.31 -4.85
C PHE A 458 -20.34 7.52 -3.65
N VAL A 459 -19.85 6.30 -3.90
CA VAL A 459 -19.25 5.45 -2.86
C VAL A 459 -17.87 5.02 -3.33
N GLY A 460 -16.84 5.27 -2.52
CA GLY A 460 -15.46 4.97 -2.89
C GLY A 460 -14.89 5.78 -4.04
N PHE A 461 -15.58 6.84 -4.48
CA PHE A 461 -15.12 7.70 -5.56
C PHE A 461 -14.16 8.80 -5.06
N TYR A 462 -13.02 8.37 -4.54
CA TYR A 462 -11.95 9.28 -4.08
C TYR A 462 -10.59 8.59 -4.19
N ARG A 463 -9.52 9.39 -4.08
CA ARG A 463 -8.15 8.91 -4.11
C ARG A 463 -7.73 8.41 -2.72
N GLY A 464 -8.08 7.19 -2.35
CA GLY A 464 -7.66 6.57 -1.09
C GLY A 464 -8.17 5.13 -0.87
N PRO A 465 -7.57 4.37 0.05
CA PRO A 465 -7.89 2.95 0.29
C PRO A 465 -8.86 2.70 1.46
N TYR A 466 -9.78 3.62 1.78
CA TYR A 466 -10.52 3.56 3.05
C TYR A 466 -11.83 2.77 2.97
N TRP A 467 -11.78 1.46 3.19
CA TRP A 467 -12.96 0.58 3.13
C TRP A 467 -14.02 0.95 4.16
N GLY A 468 -13.62 1.29 5.39
CA GLY A 468 -14.53 1.80 6.41
C GLY A 468 -15.30 3.05 5.95
N VAL A 469 -14.62 3.97 5.24
CA VAL A 469 -15.29 5.16 4.70
C VAL A 469 -16.26 4.77 3.58
N MET A 470 -15.92 3.82 2.70
CA MET A 470 -16.85 3.33 1.68
C MET A 470 -18.12 2.75 2.31
N GLU A 471 -17.97 1.96 3.38
CA GLU A 471 -19.08 1.41 4.13
C GLU A 471 -19.94 2.51 4.78
N MET A 472 -19.31 3.52 5.37
CA MET A 472 -20.00 4.67 5.95
C MET A 472 -20.75 5.51 4.91
N GLN A 473 -20.15 5.75 3.73
CA GLN A 473 -20.79 6.43 2.61
C GLN A 473 -22.05 5.68 2.14
N ALA A 474 -21.96 4.36 2.00
CA ALA A 474 -23.10 3.52 1.63
C ALA A 474 -24.24 3.60 2.66
N ARG A 475 -23.92 3.55 3.97
CA ARG A 475 -24.90 3.71 5.05
C ARG A 475 -25.55 5.07 5.05
N PHE A 476 -24.76 6.12 4.84
CA PHE A 476 -25.26 7.50 4.76
C PHE A 476 -26.26 7.68 3.62
N LEU A 477 -25.93 7.17 2.42
CA LEU A 477 -26.85 7.18 1.27
C LEU A 477 -28.15 6.44 1.58
N GLY A 478 -28.05 5.22 2.13
CA GLY A 478 -29.22 4.43 2.47
C GLY A 478 -30.14 5.15 3.48
N LYS A 479 -29.56 5.77 4.51
CA LYS A 479 -30.32 6.53 5.52
C LYS A 479 -31.03 7.71 4.86
N MET A 480 -30.29 8.56 4.15
CA MET A 480 -30.82 9.72 3.44
C MET A 480 -31.99 9.34 2.51
N TRP A 481 -31.82 8.29 1.71
CA TRP A 481 -32.84 7.87 0.74
C TRP A 481 -34.03 7.16 1.38
N SER A 482 -33.87 6.57 2.56
CA SER A 482 -34.97 5.91 3.28
C SER A 482 -35.89 6.89 4.00
N GLU A 483 -35.36 8.01 4.49
CA GLU A 483 -36.09 8.92 5.40
C GLU A 483 -37.06 9.87 4.68
N ASN A 484 -37.13 9.88 3.34
CA ASN A 484 -37.97 10.77 2.49
C ASN A 484 -37.86 12.28 2.77
N ASN A 485 -37.10 12.68 3.78
CA ASN A 485 -36.75 14.05 4.08
C ASN A 485 -35.51 14.39 3.27
N GLY A 486 -35.69 15.13 2.18
CA GLY A 486 -34.63 15.89 1.53
C GLY A 486 -34.13 17.01 2.45
N ALA A 487 -33.72 16.68 3.68
CA ALA A 487 -32.96 17.57 4.54
C ALA A 487 -31.61 17.78 3.88
N LEU A 488 -31.61 18.68 2.89
CA LEU A 488 -30.45 19.32 2.30
C LEU A 488 -29.62 19.84 3.47
N CYS A 489 -28.58 19.09 3.84
CA CYS A 489 -27.58 19.62 4.74
C CYS A 489 -27.02 20.86 4.03
N LYS A 490 -27.14 22.04 4.62
CA LYS A 490 -26.44 23.22 4.13
C LYS A 490 -24.93 22.96 4.30
N THR A 491 -24.31 22.44 3.26
CA THR A 491 -22.89 22.04 3.19
C THR A 491 -22.08 23.01 2.35
N ASP A 492 -22.55 24.25 2.21
CA ASP A 492 -21.89 25.27 1.38
C ASP A 492 -20.43 25.50 1.79
N ASP A 493 -20.11 25.41 3.08
CA ASP A 493 -18.75 25.51 3.61
C ASP A 493 -17.85 24.36 3.12
N GLN A 494 -18.39 23.14 3.00
CA GLN A 494 -17.64 21.98 2.50
C GLN A 494 -17.34 22.11 1.02
N LYS A 495 -18.34 22.51 0.23
CA LYS A 495 -18.18 22.82 -1.20
C LYS A 495 -17.15 23.91 -1.40
N GLN A 496 -17.23 24.99 -0.61
CA GLN A 496 -16.28 26.09 -0.69
C GLN A 496 -14.86 25.64 -0.32
N SER A 497 -14.71 24.81 0.70
CA SER A 497 -13.40 24.25 1.09
C SER A 497 -12.79 23.39 -0.03
N LEU A 498 -13.59 22.59 -0.74
CA LEU A 498 -13.12 21.82 -1.90
C LEU A 498 -12.75 22.71 -3.10
N ARG A 499 -13.51 23.78 -3.36
CA ARG A 499 -13.15 24.77 -4.40
C ARG A 499 -11.83 25.45 -4.05
N SER A 500 -11.65 25.86 -2.80
CA SER A 500 -10.37 26.41 -2.31
C SER A 500 -9.23 25.41 -2.45
N LEU A 501 -9.45 24.13 -2.13
CA LEU A 501 -8.47 23.07 -2.34
C LEU A 501 -8.10 22.88 -3.83
N ARG A 502 -9.10 22.93 -4.71
CA ARG A 502 -8.94 22.85 -6.17
C ARG A 502 -8.21 24.06 -6.76
N LEU A 503 -8.24 25.22 -6.11
CA LEU A 503 -7.49 26.42 -6.53
C LEU A 503 -6.11 26.52 -5.87
N ALA A 504 -5.89 25.82 -4.76
CA ALA A 504 -4.62 25.87 -4.03
C ALA A 504 -3.45 25.37 -4.87
N HIS A 505 -2.27 25.95 -4.64
CA HIS A 505 -1.04 25.52 -5.31
C HIS A 505 -0.77 24.03 -5.00
N PRO A 506 -0.65 23.17 -6.03
CA PRO A 506 -0.51 21.73 -5.83
C PRO A 506 0.64 21.33 -4.91
N ASP A 507 1.77 22.04 -4.95
CA ASP A 507 2.99 21.70 -4.18
C ASP A 507 2.99 22.28 -2.76
N LEU A 508 2.31 23.41 -2.52
CA LEU A 508 2.46 24.16 -1.27
C LEU A 508 1.33 23.92 -0.27
N ALA A 509 0.13 23.56 -0.76
CA ALA A 509 -1.06 23.54 0.10
C ALA A 509 -1.94 22.31 -0.10
N ARG A 510 -1.71 21.49 -1.13
CA ARG A 510 -2.46 20.23 -1.32
C ARG A 510 -1.74 19.06 -0.69
N GLY A 511 -2.41 18.39 0.23
CA GLY A 511 -2.01 17.06 0.69
C GLY A 511 -2.04 16.04 -0.45
N GLN A 512 -1.41 14.89 -0.23
CA GLN A 512 -1.35 13.82 -1.23
C GLN A 512 -2.74 13.28 -1.64
N PHE A 513 -3.68 13.29 -0.70
CA PHE A 513 -5.05 12.83 -0.89
C PHE A 513 -6.04 13.97 -0.57
N PRO A 514 -7.05 14.22 -1.43
CA PRO A 514 -8.01 15.30 -1.24
C PRO A 514 -8.88 15.14 0.02
N MET A 515 -9.04 13.90 0.49
CA MET A 515 -9.79 13.53 1.70
C MET A 515 -8.98 12.52 2.53
N GLY A 516 -7.72 12.83 2.83
CA GLY A 516 -6.79 11.92 3.52
C GLY A 516 -7.04 11.73 5.03
N ASP A 517 -8.02 12.42 5.62
CA ASP A 517 -8.32 12.33 7.05
C ASP A 517 -9.27 11.16 7.37
N TYR A 518 -8.76 9.93 7.30
CA TYR A 518 -9.54 8.72 7.53
C TYR A 518 -10.27 8.70 8.89
N VAL A 519 -9.56 8.98 9.99
CA VAL A 519 -10.17 8.95 11.34
C VAL A 519 -11.27 10.00 11.46
N GLY A 520 -11.03 11.21 10.95
CA GLY A 520 -12.05 12.26 10.94
C GLY A 520 -13.27 11.87 10.11
N LEU A 521 -13.08 11.20 8.97
CA LEU A 521 -14.20 10.75 8.13
C LEU A 521 -15.03 9.69 8.87
N MET A 522 -14.38 8.69 9.46
CA MET A 522 -15.06 7.64 10.22
C MET A 522 -15.87 8.22 11.39
N GLU A 523 -15.30 9.14 12.15
CA GLU A 523 -15.97 9.77 13.30
C GLU A 523 -17.12 10.70 12.89
N SER A 524 -16.94 11.53 11.85
CA SER A 524 -18.02 12.39 11.36
C SER A 524 -19.19 11.60 10.78
N PHE A 525 -18.91 10.52 10.03
CA PHE A 525 -19.98 9.64 9.54
C PHE A 525 -20.66 8.89 10.68
N ALA A 526 -19.91 8.39 11.66
CA ALA A 526 -20.48 7.73 12.83
C ALA A 526 -21.47 8.67 13.55
N LYS A 527 -21.11 9.94 13.72
CA LYS A 527 -22.00 10.98 14.25
C LYS A 527 -23.24 11.20 13.39
N ASP A 528 -23.09 11.38 12.07
CA ASP A 528 -24.22 11.59 11.14
C ASP A 528 -25.18 10.37 11.09
N LEU A 529 -24.65 9.17 11.34
CA LEU A 529 -25.38 7.91 11.35
C LEU A 529 -25.88 7.47 12.73
N ASP A 530 -25.55 8.19 13.80
CA ASP A 530 -25.81 7.81 15.20
C ASP A 530 -25.22 6.44 15.58
N ILE A 531 -24.01 6.15 15.10
CA ILE A 531 -23.27 4.93 15.41
C ILE A 531 -22.42 5.13 16.65
N SER A 532 -22.67 4.32 17.67
CA SER A 532 -21.80 4.21 18.84
C SER A 532 -20.65 3.25 18.56
N ARG A 533 -19.41 3.73 18.72
CA ARG A 533 -18.21 2.93 18.54
C ARG A 533 -18.02 1.92 19.68
N SER A 534 -17.69 0.67 19.36
CA SER A 534 -17.31 -0.34 20.35
C SER A 534 -15.97 0.00 21.03
N ALA A 535 -15.92 -0.17 22.35
CA ALA A 535 -14.71 0.02 23.13
C ALA A 535 -13.73 -1.17 22.97
N LEU A 536 -12.44 -0.88 22.91
CA LEU A 536 -11.37 -1.90 22.91
C LEU A 536 -10.95 -2.27 24.33
N GLU A 537 -10.94 -1.30 25.25
CA GLU A 537 -10.54 -1.44 26.65
C GLU A 537 -11.61 -0.86 27.59
N SER A 538 -11.56 -1.24 28.87
CA SER A 538 -12.36 -0.66 29.96
C SER A 538 -11.86 0.75 30.31
N GLY A 539 -12.14 1.73 29.44
CA GLY A 539 -11.69 3.12 29.59
C GLY A 539 -12.56 4.11 28.81
N ASN A 540 -12.10 5.36 28.65
CA ASN A 540 -12.88 6.50 28.11
C ASN A 540 -13.24 6.42 26.60
N GLY A 541 -13.12 5.25 25.97
CA GLY A 541 -13.52 4.99 24.59
C GLY A 541 -12.73 5.74 23.51
N ARG A 542 -11.80 6.65 23.86
CA ARG A 542 -11.03 7.51 22.93
C ARG A 542 -9.62 7.00 22.63
N SER A 543 -9.25 5.82 23.11
CA SER A 543 -7.99 5.14 22.76
C SER A 543 -8.19 4.11 21.65
N GLY A 544 -7.09 3.82 20.97
CA GLY A 544 -6.95 2.73 20.01
C GLY A 544 -7.40 3.09 18.59
N PRO A 545 -7.11 2.20 17.64
CA PRO A 545 -7.29 2.47 16.22
C PRO A 545 -8.77 2.52 15.80
N ALA A 546 -9.09 3.42 14.87
CA ALA A 546 -10.37 3.46 14.20
C ALA A 546 -10.44 2.37 13.11
N VAL A 547 -11.06 1.23 13.41
CA VAL A 547 -11.25 0.14 12.44
C VAL A 547 -12.74 -0.10 12.17
N PRO A 548 -13.16 -0.53 10.97
CA PRO A 548 -14.57 -0.70 10.60
C PRO A 548 -15.37 -1.56 11.60
N ALA A 549 -14.79 -2.64 12.13
CA ALA A 549 -15.43 -3.54 13.09
C ALA A 549 -15.86 -2.85 14.41
N ARG A 550 -15.31 -1.67 14.74
CA ARG A 550 -15.77 -0.89 15.89
C ARG A 550 -17.03 -0.08 15.61
N TYR A 551 -17.46 0.02 14.36
CA TYR A 551 -18.57 0.87 13.92
C TYR A 551 -19.69 0.03 13.28
N THR A 552 -20.40 -0.75 14.08
CA THR A 552 -21.52 -1.58 13.61
C THR A 552 -22.76 -0.73 13.36
N PHE A 553 -23.54 -1.06 12.33
CA PHE A 553 -24.77 -0.32 11.97
C PHE A 553 -25.94 -1.29 11.73
N GLY A 554 -27.11 -0.96 12.29
CA GLY A 554 -28.30 -1.81 12.26
C GLY A 554 -28.20 -3.01 13.21
N ASP A 555 -29.27 -3.82 13.24
CA ASP A 555 -29.36 -4.98 14.12
C ASP A 555 -28.62 -6.18 13.51
N THR A 556 -27.44 -6.50 14.05
CA THR A 556 -26.56 -7.57 13.55
C THR A 556 -26.57 -8.81 14.44
N HIS A 557 -27.47 -8.86 15.43
CA HIS A 557 -27.55 -9.95 16.37
C HIS A 557 -28.26 -11.16 15.76
N THR A 558 -27.48 -12.20 15.42
CA THR A 558 -27.99 -13.57 15.31
C THR A 558 -27.70 -14.26 16.64
N PRO A 559 -28.70 -14.57 17.48
CA PRO A 559 -28.45 -15.16 18.79
C PRO A 559 -27.76 -16.53 18.68
N GLY A 560 -26.68 -16.74 19.45
CA GLY A 560 -26.00 -18.04 19.63
C GLY A 560 -24.71 -18.27 18.83
N ARG A 561 -24.25 -17.32 18.00
CA ARG A 561 -22.96 -17.39 17.28
C ARG A 561 -22.11 -16.16 17.58
N GLU A 562 -20.80 -16.32 17.72
CA GLU A 562 -19.87 -15.20 17.87
C GLU A 562 -20.02 -14.25 16.67
N SER A 563 -20.18 -12.95 16.94
CA SER A 563 -20.40 -11.96 15.90
C SER A 563 -19.11 -11.70 15.12
N GLU A 564 -19.21 -11.45 13.80
CA GLU A 564 -18.05 -11.11 12.97
C GLU A 564 -17.23 -9.92 13.51
N PRO A 565 -17.85 -8.81 13.97
CA PRO A 565 -17.12 -7.75 14.63
C PRO A 565 -16.40 -8.23 15.89
N GLY A 566 -17.02 -9.12 16.68
CA GLY A 566 -16.43 -9.70 17.89
C GLY A 566 -15.12 -10.43 17.60
N LYS A 567 -15.09 -11.27 16.55
CA LYS A 567 -13.88 -11.97 16.11
C LYS A 567 -12.76 -11.01 15.73
N THR A 568 -13.05 -10.03 14.86
CA THR A 568 -12.06 -9.03 14.44
C THR A 568 -11.53 -8.21 15.61
N LEU A 569 -12.42 -7.79 16.53
CA LEU A 569 -12.03 -7.02 17.71
C LEU A 569 -11.26 -7.85 18.73
N GLY A 570 -11.53 -9.16 18.84
CA GLY A 570 -10.73 -10.10 19.64
C GLY A 570 -9.27 -10.09 19.16
N VAL A 571 -9.06 -10.41 17.89
CA VAL A 571 -7.70 -10.48 17.34
C VAL A 571 -7.01 -9.11 17.25
N LEU A 572 -7.78 -8.03 17.09
CA LEU A 572 -7.23 -6.67 17.19
C LEU A 572 -6.70 -6.38 18.60
N ARG A 573 -7.40 -6.77 19.66
CA ARG A 573 -6.90 -6.58 21.03
C ARG A 573 -5.58 -7.32 21.22
N ASP A 574 -5.50 -8.56 20.77
CA ASP A 574 -4.27 -9.36 20.84
C ASP A 574 -3.12 -8.69 20.07
N ALA A 575 -3.40 -8.11 18.90
CA ALA A 575 -2.41 -7.37 18.11
C ALA A 575 -1.91 -6.08 18.78
N LEU A 576 -2.66 -5.49 19.71
CA LEU A 576 -2.29 -4.29 20.44
C LEU A 576 -1.51 -4.60 21.74
N VAL A 577 -1.50 -5.84 22.21
CA VAL A 577 -0.77 -6.24 23.42
C VAL A 577 0.74 -6.33 23.12
N PRO A 578 1.60 -5.56 23.81
CA PRO A 578 3.05 -5.68 23.66
C PRO A 578 3.52 -7.10 23.96
N GLY A 579 4.39 -7.64 23.10
CA GLY A 579 4.96 -8.99 23.26
C GLY A 579 4.06 -10.14 22.78
N HIS A 580 2.82 -9.87 22.36
CA HIS A 580 1.99 -10.86 21.67
C HIS A 580 2.63 -11.32 20.35
N GLU A 581 2.24 -12.49 19.84
CA GLU A 581 2.80 -13.10 18.62
C GLU A 581 2.77 -12.14 17.39
N THR A 582 1.74 -11.29 17.28
CA THR A 582 1.60 -10.26 16.23
C THR A 582 2.59 -9.11 16.39
N ALA A 583 2.88 -8.70 17.63
CA ALA A 583 3.90 -7.67 17.87
C ALA A 583 5.30 -8.23 17.55
N GLN A 584 5.51 -9.53 17.82
CA GLN A 584 6.75 -10.21 17.44
C GLN A 584 6.91 -10.34 15.91
N THR A 585 5.82 -10.49 15.12
CA THR A 585 5.92 -10.42 13.65
C THR A 585 6.32 -9.07 13.15
N ALA A 586 5.70 -8.04 13.69
CA ALA A 586 6.07 -6.67 13.37
C ALA A 586 7.55 -6.40 13.67
N ALA A 587 8.04 -6.86 14.83
CA ALA A 587 9.44 -6.72 15.23
C ALA A 587 10.40 -7.49 14.30
N ALA A 588 10.09 -8.75 13.97
CA ALA A 588 10.88 -9.56 13.06
C ALA A 588 10.99 -8.92 11.66
N SER A 589 9.85 -8.48 11.10
CA SER A 589 9.82 -7.80 9.81
C SER A 589 10.62 -6.48 9.84
N ALA A 590 10.55 -5.73 10.95
CA ALA A 590 11.33 -4.50 11.14
C ALA A 590 12.85 -4.76 11.23
N ILE A 591 13.28 -5.79 11.95
CA ILE A 591 14.70 -6.20 12.03
C ILE A 591 15.20 -6.64 10.65
N PHE A 592 14.47 -7.57 10.01
CA PHE A 592 14.85 -8.11 8.71
C PHE A 592 15.00 -7.00 7.67
N ARG A 593 14.04 -6.08 7.58
CA ARG A 593 14.15 -4.89 6.72
C ARG A 593 15.43 -4.10 7.02
N ALA A 594 15.62 -3.71 8.27
CA ALA A 594 16.67 -2.76 8.64
C ALA A 594 18.09 -3.34 8.53
N LEU A 595 18.25 -4.66 8.42
CA LEU A 595 19.54 -5.34 8.22
C LEU A 595 20.09 -5.25 6.78
N HIS A 596 19.28 -4.94 5.77
CA HIS A 596 19.72 -4.82 4.37
C HIS A 596 20.94 -3.89 4.25
N GLY A 597 21.94 -4.25 3.42
CA GLY A 597 23.11 -3.42 3.15
C GLY A 597 24.37 -3.87 3.89
N THR A 598 25.35 -2.97 4.01
CA THR A 598 26.69 -3.27 4.55
C THR A 598 26.86 -2.83 6.00
N TRP A 599 27.60 -3.63 6.77
CA TRP A 599 27.89 -3.43 8.18
C TRP A 599 29.36 -3.66 8.46
N LYS A 600 30.02 -2.67 9.06
CA LYS A 600 31.40 -2.82 9.54
C LYS A 600 31.38 -3.64 10.82
N SER A 601 32.09 -4.77 10.81
CA SER A 601 32.23 -5.63 11.98
C SER A 601 33.51 -5.28 12.74
N SER A 602 33.42 -5.32 14.06
CA SER A 602 34.57 -5.34 14.96
C SER A 602 34.39 -6.50 15.95
N GLN A 603 35.49 -7.16 16.30
CA GLN A 603 35.49 -8.32 17.18
C GLN A 603 36.18 -7.99 18.50
N THR A 604 35.67 -8.52 19.60
CA THR A 604 36.35 -8.49 20.88
C THR A 604 36.52 -9.93 21.36
N ALA A 605 37.77 -10.34 21.61
CA ALA A 605 38.11 -11.60 22.25
C ALA A 605 38.79 -11.27 23.59
N GLY A 606 38.13 -11.59 24.70
CA GLY A 606 38.63 -11.26 26.04
C GLY A 606 38.56 -9.77 26.40
N THR A 607 39.54 -9.29 27.17
CA THR A 607 39.63 -7.88 27.62
C THR A 607 40.24 -6.94 26.58
N THR A 608 40.69 -7.44 25.44
CA THR A 608 41.37 -6.64 24.41
C THR A 608 40.51 -6.56 23.15
N ARG A 609 40.01 -5.36 22.84
CA ARG A 609 39.29 -5.10 21.58
C ARG A 609 40.29 -5.22 20.43
N CYS A 610 40.17 -6.28 19.64
CA CYS A 610 41.01 -6.48 18.46
C CYS A 610 40.27 -5.90 17.26
N GLU A 611 40.75 -4.79 16.70
CA GLU A 611 40.16 -4.17 15.51
C GLU A 611 40.48 -4.99 14.24
N ALA A 612 40.06 -6.26 14.20
CA ALA A 612 39.89 -6.94 12.93
C ALA A 612 38.64 -6.33 12.28
N SER A 613 38.84 -5.49 11.25
CA SER A 613 37.75 -4.88 10.48
C SER A 613 37.32 -5.83 9.35
N GLY A 614 36.10 -6.33 9.45
CA GLY A 614 35.42 -7.06 8.38
C GLY A 614 34.19 -6.27 7.92
N THR A 615 33.60 -6.64 6.79
CA THR A 615 32.31 -6.10 6.36
C THR A 615 31.33 -7.23 6.11
N LEU A 616 30.17 -7.20 6.77
CA LEU A 616 29.07 -8.14 6.52
C LEU A 616 28.00 -7.43 5.69
N ALA A 617 27.60 -8.03 4.58
CA ALA A 617 26.62 -7.48 3.66
C ALA A 617 25.39 -8.39 3.51
N PHE A 618 24.20 -7.79 3.54
CA PHE A 618 22.92 -8.48 3.39
C PHE A 618 22.29 -8.11 2.05
N TYR A 619 22.29 -9.05 1.10
CA TYR A 619 21.79 -8.84 -0.25
C TYR A 619 20.39 -9.42 -0.45
N PRO A 620 19.38 -8.59 -0.77
CA PRO A 620 18.02 -9.08 -0.97
C PRO A 620 17.88 -9.85 -2.27
N ARG A 621 17.14 -10.96 -2.24
CA ARG A 621 16.71 -11.69 -3.42
C ARG A 621 15.28 -12.20 -3.29
N TYR A 622 14.71 -12.63 -4.42
CA TYR A 622 13.47 -13.39 -4.38
C TYR A 622 13.67 -14.68 -3.56
N PRO A 623 12.73 -15.01 -2.66
CA PRO A 623 12.82 -16.24 -1.89
C PRO A 623 12.92 -17.47 -2.78
N THR A 624 13.90 -18.31 -2.50
CA THR A 624 14.06 -19.61 -3.17
C THR A 624 13.08 -20.68 -2.66
N GLY A 625 12.48 -20.49 -1.48
CA GLY A 625 11.42 -21.34 -0.93
C GLY A 625 10.07 -20.62 -0.86
N THR A 626 8.98 -21.29 -1.22
CA THR A 626 7.62 -20.71 -1.27
C THR A 626 7.00 -20.39 0.09
N ALA A 627 7.55 -20.96 1.17
CA ALA A 627 7.12 -20.70 2.54
C ALA A 627 7.62 -19.34 3.09
N TYR A 628 8.56 -18.70 2.39
CA TYR A 628 9.22 -17.49 2.88
C TYR A 628 8.80 -16.26 2.07
N ASP A 629 8.71 -15.14 2.79
CA ASP A 629 8.31 -13.86 2.23
C ASP A 629 9.50 -13.07 1.70
N ARG A 630 10.65 -13.19 2.36
CA ARG A 630 11.87 -12.46 2.03
C ARG A 630 13.09 -13.32 2.30
N GLU A 631 14.15 -13.08 1.53
CA GLU A 631 15.40 -13.82 1.65
C GLU A 631 16.60 -12.92 1.36
N TYR A 632 17.61 -13.00 2.22
CA TYR A 632 18.90 -12.34 2.05
C TYR A 632 20.03 -13.37 1.87
N VAL A 633 20.95 -13.06 0.98
CA VAL A 633 22.26 -13.72 0.89
C VAL A 633 23.25 -12.89 1.70
N CYS A 634 23.84 -13.49 2.73
CA CYS A 634 24.74 -12.80 3.64
C CYS A 634 26.19 -13.12 3.29
N VAL A 635 26.97 -12.09 2.97
CA VAL A 635 28.33 -12.21 2.43
C VAL A 635 29.31 -11.46 3.33
N GLU A 636 30.42 -12.09 3.69
CA GLU A 636 31.51 -11.47 4.44
C GLU A 636 32.60 -11.01 3.46
N MET A 637 33.06 -9.77 3.62
CA MET A 637 34.07 -9.14 2.76
C MET A 637 35.30 -8.74 3.58
N ASP A 638 36.48 -9.11 3.09
CA ASP A 638 37.76 -8.71 3.68
C ASP A 638 38.12 -7.25 3.32
N VAL A 639 38.61 -6.51 4.31
CA VAL A 639 39.11 -5.14 4.13
C VAL A 639 40.47 -5.18 3.42
N GLY A 640 40.47 -4.96 2.10
CA GLY A 640 41.70 -4.84 1.31
C GLY A 640 41.61 -5.20 -0.18
N SER A 641 40.50 -5.77 -0.62
CA SER A 641 40.31 -6.27 -2.01
C SER A 641 39.37 -5.37 -2.84
N ALA A 642 39.41 -4.06 -2.59
CA ALA A 642 38.77 -3.05 -3.43
C ALA A 642 39.48 -2.99 -4.79
N GLY A 643 39.07 -3.85 -5.74
CA GLY A 643 39.57 -3.76 -7.12
C GLY A 643 39.56 -5.03 -7.98
N ARG A 644 39.08 -6.19 -7.50
CA ARG A 644 38.89 -7.38 -8.36
C ARG A 644 37.51 -7.98 -8.13
N GLU A 645 36.85 -8.42 -9.21
CA GLU A 645 35.62 -9.22 -9.17
C GLU A 645 35.78 -10.34 -8.12
N GLN A 646 35.21 -10.16 -6.93
CA GLN A 646 35.25 -11.19 -5.89
C GLN A 646 34.24 -12.26 -6.28
N CYS A 647 34.69 -13.52 -6.35
CA CYS A 647 33.80 -14.65 -6.59
C CYS A 647 32.92 -14.86 -5.36
N LEU A 648 31.59 -14.91 -5.56
CA LEU A 648 30.63 -15.05 -4.46
C LEU A 648 30.84 -16.32 -3.63
N GLN A 649 31.28 -17.40 -4.26
CA GLN A 649 31.20 -18.75 -3.70
C GLN A 649 32.04 -18.93 -2.42
N ASP A 650 33.15 -18.21 -2.28
CA ASP A 650 34.03 -18.34 -1.11
C ASP A 650 33.60 -17.45 0.08
N ASN A 651 32.71 -16.48 -0.16
CA ASN A 651 32.39 -15.41 0.81
C ASN A 651 30.95 -15.49 1.36
N VAL A 652 30.08 -16.39 0.86
CA VAL A 652 28.73 -16.57 1.42
C VAL A 652 28.81 -17.22 2.78
N ARG A 653 28.41 -16.47 3.81
CA ARG A 653 28.41 -16.93 5.19
C ARG A 653 27.15 -17.73 5.54
N PHE A 654 25.97 -17.21 5.17
CA PHE A 654 24.68 -17.85 5.43
C PHE A 654 23.57 -17.25 4.56
N ILE A 655 22.42 -17.91 4.53
CA ILE A 655 21.16 -17.42 3.93
C ILE A 655 20.19 -17.07 5.06
N MET A 656 19.62 -15.87 5.03
CA MET A 656 18.65 -15.43 6.04
C MET A 656 17.26 -15.34 5.44
N ARG A 657 16.25 -15.91 6.10
CA ARG A 657 14.88 -15.99 5.59
C ARG A 657 13.87 -15.43 6.59
N LEU A 658 12.86 -14.72 6.07
CA LEU A 658 11.71 -14.22 6.84
C LEU A 658 10.44 -14.96 6.43
N ALA A 659 9.70 -15.47 7.42
CA ALA A 659 8.32 -15.93 7.25
C ALA A 659 7.39 -15.08 8.14
N GLU A 660 6.47 -14.33 7.53
CA GLU A 660 5.49 -13.52 8.27
C GLU A 660 4.29 -14.37 8.72
N VAL A 661 4.04 -15.49 8.02
CA VAL A 661 2.96 -16.44 8.27
C VAL A 661 3.53 -17.82 8.58
N LYS A 662 3.01 -18.51 9.58
CA LYS A 662 3.40 -19.90 9.87
C LYS A 662 2.99 -20.83 8.72
N PHE A 663 3.92 -21.67 8.27
CA PHE A 663 3.69 -22.68 7.22
C PHE A 663 4.37 -24.00 7.60
N GLU A 664 3.97 -25.14 7.04
CA GLU A 664 4.38 -26.50 7.45
C GLU A 664 5.89 -26.70 7.73
N LEU A 665 6.77 -25.94 7.06
CA LEU A 665 8.24 -25.98 7.22
C LEU A 665 8.85 -24.78 7.97
N ALA A 666 8.11 -23.67 8.12
CA ALA A 666 8.60 -22.44 8.74
C ALA A 666 7.96 -22.29 10.12
N THR A 667 8.74 -22.59 11.16
CA THR A 667 8.27 -22.63 12.55
C THR A 667 8.40 -21.29 13.26
N SER A 668 9.24 -20.40 12.72
CA SER A 668 9.64 -19.12 13.33
C SER A 668 9.82 -18.01 12.28
N ARG A 669 9.99 -16.77 12.75
CA ARG A 669 9.92 -15.60 11.87
C ARG A 669 11.22 -15.30 11.13
N ILE A 670 12.37 -15.37 11.80
CA ILE A 670 13.69 -15.21 11.17
C ILE A 670 14.49 -16.49 11.35
N GLU A 671 14.94 -17.03 10.24
CA GLU A 671 15.71 -18.27 10.17
C GLU A 671 17.05 -18.03 9.46
N ILE A 672 18.10 -18.68 9.95
CA ILE A 672 19.44 -18.66 9.35
C ILE A 672 19.76 -20.07 8.86
N TRP A 673 20.12 -20.15 7.58
CA TRP A 673 20.41 -21.38 6.87
C TRP A 673 21.87 -21.42 6.39
N SER A 674 22.46 -22.60 6.40
CA SER A 674 23.78 -22.84 5.82
C SER A 674 23.74 -22.67 4.29
N SER A 675 24.87 -22.26 3.73
CA SER A 675 25.08 -22.29 2.29
C SER A 675 25.36 -23.73 1.85
N GLY A 676 24.69 -24.18 0.78
CA GLY A 676 24.88 -25.53 0.25
C GLY A 676 26.31 -25.78 -0.24
N LEU A 677 26.78 -27.00 -0.06
CA LEU A 677 28.14 -27.41 -0.44
C LEU A 677 28.38 -27.39 -1.95
N ALA A 678 27.36 -27.73 -2.74
CA ALA A 678 27.43 -27.76 -4.21
C ALA A 678 27.02 -26.42 -4.86
N ASP A 679 26.06 -25.73 -4.24
CA ASP A 679 25.63 -24.39 -4.61
C ASP A 679 25.54 -23.53 -3.35
N ARG A 680 26.50 -22.62 -3.19
CA ARG A 680 26.60 -21.73 -2.03
C ARG A 680 25.46 -20.71 -1.93
N LEU A 681 24.66 -20.58 -2.98
CA LEU A 681 23.46 -19.75 -2.98
C LEU A 681 22.21 -20.52 -2.54
N SER A 682 22.27 -21.85 -2.50
CA SER A 682 21.19 -22.67 -1.98
C SER A 682 21.19 -22.62 -0.44
N ALA A 683 20.00 -22.55 0.15
CA ALA A 683 19.83 -22.78 1.59
C ALA A 683 19.72 -24.29 1.82
N ASP A 684 20.64 -24.84 2.60
CA ASP A 684 20.80 -26.29 2.78
C ASP A 684 20.24 -26.78 4.13
N GLN A 685 20.90 -26.43 5.24
CA GLN A 685 20.49 -26.82 6.58
C GLN A 685 20.08 -25.61 7.43
N LEU A 686 18.95 -25.70 8.15
CA LEU A 686 18.57 -24.72 9.15
C LEU A 686 19.56 -24.76 10.33
N ILE A 687 20.30 -23.68 10.51
CA ILE A 687 21.32 -23.55 11.55
C ILE A 687 20.72 -22.94 12.81
N GLN A 688 19.95 -21.86 12.65
CA GLN A 688 19.52 -21.02 13.76
C GLN A 688 18.11 -20.47 13.54
N VAL A 689 17.41 -20.31 14.65
CA VAL A 689 16.04 -19.82 14.74
C VAL A 689 16.00 -18.72 15.78
N TRP A 690 15.55 -17.53 15.39
CA TRP A 690 15.54 -16.39 16.30
C TRP A 690 14.25 -16.32 17.11
N GLU A 691 14.41 -16.33 18.42
CA GLU A 691 13.38 -16.06 19.41
C GLU A 691 13.53 -14.64 19.93
N LEU A 692 12.63 -13.75 19.51
CA LEU A 692 12.70 -12.33 19.84
C LEU A 692 12.18 -12.04 21.25
N THR A 693 12.87 -11.17 21.97
CA THR A 693 12.36 -10.56 23.19
C THR A 693 11.41 -9.40 22.85
N PRO A 694 10.51 -9.00 23.76
CA PRO A 694 9.73 -7.77 23.60
C PRO A 694 10.60 -6.54 23.36
N LEU A 695 10.07 -5.60 22.58
CA LEU A 695 10.70 -4.30 22.32
C LEU A 695 10.86 -3.53 23.64
N CYS A 696 12.06 -2.98 23.87
CA CYS A 696 12.37 -2.18 25.04
C CYS A 696 12.76 -0.76 24.62
N GLN A 697 12.47 0.24 25.44
CA GLN A 697 12.92 1.60 25.19
C GLN A 697 14.43 1.69 25.42
N GLY A 698 15.15 2.36 24.51
CA GLY A 698 16.57 2.60 24.64
C GLY A 698 16.84 3.47 25.87
N ARG A 699 17.86 3.14 26.64
CA ARG A 699 18.25 3.90 27.84
C ARG A 699 19.70 4.34 27.77
N LYS A 700 19.98 5.53 28.28
CA LYS A 700 21.34 6.02 28.52
C LYS A 700 21.42 6.52 29.96
N GLU A 701 22.37 5.97 30.73
CA GLU A 701 22.56 6.30 32.15
C GLU A 701 21.29 6.07 33.00
N GLY A 702 20.43 5.13 32.59
CA GLY A 702 19.17 4.80 33.27
C GLY A 702 17.94 5.54 32.73
N GLU A 703 18.12 6.64 32.00
CA GLU A 703 17.04 7.46 31.45
C GLU A 703 16.61 7.00 30.04
N PRO A 704 15.30 6.97 29.74
CA PRO A 704 14.79 6.61 28.42
C PRO A 704 15.15 7.65 27.37
N ILE A 705 15.56 7.20 26.18
CA ILE A 705 15.81 8.05 25.02
C ILE A 705 14.64 7.94 24.07
N SER A 706 13.96 9.06 23.82
CA SER A 706 12.84 9.11 22.87
C SER A 706 13.28 8.69 21.46
N GLY A 707 12.48 7.83 20.84
CA GLY A 707 12.72 7.31 19.49
C GLY A 707 13.90 6.33 19.38
N GLN A 708 14.47 5.87 20.49
CA GLN A 708 15.43 4.76 20.48
C GLN A 708 14.82 3.53 21.14
N TYR A 709 15.08 2.37 20.53
CA TYR A 709 14.53 1.10 20.99
C TYR A 709 15.57 -0.01 20.90
N VAL A 710 15.40 -1.05 21.71
CA VAL A 710 16.27 -2.23 21.74
C VAL A 710 15.41 -3.47 21.61
N ILE A 711 15.79 -4.36 20.70
CA ILE A 711 15.24 -5.72 20.60
C ILE A 711 16.40 -6.69 20.72
N SER A 712 16.22 -7.77 21.48
CA SER A 712 17.17 -8.87 21.48
C SER A 712 16.55 -10.12 20.86
N ALA A 713 17.40 -10.99 20.32
CA ALA A 713 17.01 -12.32 19.83
C ALA A 713 17.92 -13.36 20.45
N LYS A 714 17.32 -14.42 21.00
CA LYS A 714 18.05 -15.62 21.40
C LYS A 714 17.98 -16.65 20.27
N SER A 715 19.05 -17.41 20.13
CA SER A 715 19.15 -18.44 19.11
C SER A 715 20.11 -19.52 19.59
N VAL A 716 19.85 -20.78 19.21
CA VAL A 716 20.75 -21.90 19.49
C VAL A 716 21.20 -22.48 18.15
N ASP A 717 22.50 -22.61 17.97
CA ASP A 717 23.07 -23.21 16.77
C ASP A 717 22.86 -24.73 16.78
N SER A 718 22.15 -25.24 15.78
CA SER A 718 21.73 -26.64 15.72
C SER A 718 22.89 -27.64 15.57
N GLY A 719 24.03 -27.20 15.04
CA GLY A 719 25.21 -28.05 14.84
C GLY A 719 26.15 -28.07 16.04
N SER A 720 26.41 -26.91 16.63
CA SER A 720 27.38 -26.72 17.73
C SER A 720 26.77 -26.70 19.12
N GLY A 721 25.46 -26.42 19.23
CA GLY A 721 24.77 -26.22 20.50
C GLY A 721 25.10 -24.89 21.19
N ILE A 722 25.86 -24.00 20.54
CA ILE A 722 26.23 -22.69 21.09
C ILE A 722 24.99 -21.80 21.08
N GLU A 723 24.71 -21.16 22.22
CA GLU A 723 23.68 -20.13 22.30
C GLU A 723 24.26 -18.77 21.89
N TYR A 724 23.47 -18.03 21.13
CA TYR A 724 23.77 -16.68 20.68
C TYR A 724 22.70 -15.71 21.18
N LEU A 725 23.17 -14.56 21.67
CA LEU A 725 22.34 -13.40 21.97
C LEU A 725 22.66 -12.30 20.95
N TYR A 726 21.66 -11.96 20.15
CA TYR A 726 21.68 -10.82 19.25
C TYR A 726 21.00 -9.64 19.93
N THR A 727 21.54 -8.43 19.78
CA THR A 727 20.92 -7.19 20.27
C THR A 727 20.92 -6.14 19.17
N PHE A 728 19.77 -5.57 18.85
CA PHE A 728 19.56 -4.58 17.79
C PHE A 728 19.16 -3.23 18.38
N HIS A 729 19.92 -2.19 18.06
CA HIS A 729 19.68 -0.83 18.53
C HIS A 729 19.01 0.01 17.44
N PHE A 730 17.74 0.31 17.63
CA PHE A 730 16.94 1.10 16.72
C PHE A 730 16.96 2.59 17.07
N LYS A 731 16.92 3.42 16.03
CA LYS A 731 16.49 4.83 16.09
C LYS A 731 15.37 5.02 15.07
N GLY A 732 14.16 5.26 15.57
CA GLY A 732 12.94 5.19 14.77
C GLY A 732 12.77 3.80 14.14
N VAL A 733 12.83 3.73 12.82
CA VAL A 733 12.68 2.48 12.05
C VAL A 733 14.00 1.90 11.54
N SER A 734 15.14 2.54 11.83
CA SER A 734 16.47 2.12 11.40
C SER A 734 17.26 1.46 12.51
N ILE A 735 18.04 0.41 12.19
CA ILE A 735 19.06 -0.13 13.10
C ILE A 735 20.33 0.72 12.95
N LEU A 736 20.84 1.27 14.05
CA LEU A 736 22.10 2.03 14.07
C LEU A 736 23.30 1.09 14.22
N SER A 737 23.16 0.11 15.11
CA SER A 737 24.15 -0.91 15.41
C SER A 737 23.47 -2.15 15.93
N TRP A 738 24.17 -3.27 15.82
CA TRP A 738 23.75 -4.52 16.44
C TRP A 738 24.96 -5.33 16.87
N GLU A 739 24.74 -6.25 17.79
CA GLU A 739 25.79 -7.11 18.34
C GLU A 739 25.31 -8.56 18.38
N CYS A 740 26.27 -9.47 18.38
CA CYS A 740 26.08 -10.89 18.54
C CYS A 740 27.09 -11.40 19.57
N ILE A 741 26.60 -12.03 20.64
CA ILE A 741 27.41 -12.52 21.76
C ILE A 741 27.14 -14.01 21.94
N GLU A 742 28.19 -14.80 22.11
CA GLU A 742 28.09 -16.20 22.51
C GLU A 742 27.76 -16.31 24.01
N THR A 743 26.64 -16.96 24.34
CA THR A 743 26.11 -17.05 25.71
C THR A 743 25.96 -18.52 26.16
N GLY A 744 27.06 -19.28 26.26
CA GLY A 744 27.02 -20.69 26.69
C GLY A 744 28.04 -21.01 27.78
N ASP A 745 27.67 -21.89 28.72
CA ASP A 745 28.50 -22.33 29.86
C ASP A 745 29.53 -23.36 29.38
N TRP A 746 30.81 -23.00 29.43
CA TRP A 746 31.89 -23.87 28.97
C TRP A 746 32.45 -24.65 30.16
N GLU A 747 32.38 -25.98 30.10
CA GLU A 747 33.34 -26.84 30.81
C GLU A 747 34.75 -26.67 30.17
N GLY A 748 35.36 -25.49 30.36
CA GLY A 748 36.77 -25.23 30.12
C GLY A 748 37.17 -24.52 28.81
N LYS A 749 37.60 -23.25 28.98
CA LYS A 749 38.65 -22.53 28.20
C LYS A 749 38.34 -21.97 26.79
N ARG A 750 37.20 -21.30 26.59
CA ARG A 750 37.12 -20.23 25.58
C ARG A 750 36.45 -19.00 26.18
N GLU A 751 37.08 -17.83 26.03
CA GLU A 751 36.42 -16.56 26.37
C GLU A 751 35.30 -16.30 25.36
N PRO A 752 34.14 -15.75 25.80
CA PRO A 752 33.02 -15.48 24.90
C PRO A 752 33.44 -14.49 23.82
N THR A 753 33.09 -14.80 22.58
CA THR A 753 33.35 -13.92 21.44
C THR A 753 32.19 -12.94 21.29
N SER A 754 32.50 -11.65 21.18
CA SER A 754 31.51 -10.62 20.87
C SER A 754 31.81 -9.97 19.53
N TYR A 755 30.79 -9.89 18.68
CA TYR A 755 30.82 -9.20 17.40
C TYR A 755 29.94 -7.96 17.46
N PHE A 756 30.49 -6.81 17.09
CA PHE A 756 29.79 -5.54 17.03
C PHE A 756 29.73 -5.06 15.59
N TYR A 757 28.54 -4.71 15.15
CA TYR A 757 28.26 -4.27 13.80
C TYR A 757 27.71 -2.86 13.83
N THR A 758 28.39 -1.94 13.15
CA THR A 758 27.93 -0.58 12.94
C THR A 758 27.69 -0.35 11.47
N ARG A 759 26.66 0.44 11.15
CA ARG A 759 26.38 0.84 9.77
C ARG A 759 27.57 1.59 9.17
N ASP A 760 27.85 1.33 7.89
CA ASP A 760 28.90 2.02 7.12
C ASP A 760 28.63 3.53 6.98
#